data_AF-A0AAD3YA26-F1
#
_entry.id   AF-A0AAD3YA26-F1
#
_cell.length_a   1.000
_cell.length_b   1.000
_cell.length_c   1.000
_cell.angle_alpha   90.00
_cell.angle_beta   90.00
_cell.angle_gamma   90.00
#
_symmetry.space_group_name_H-M   'P 1'
#
loop_
_entity.id
_entity.type
_entity.pdbx_description
1 polymer ?
#
loop_
_entity_poly.entity_id
_entity_poly.type
_entity_poly.pdbx_seq_one_letter_code
_entity_poly.pdbx_strand_id
1 'polypeptide(L)'
;MSEDERATLGKRARNEVSESASPGPAPPGDDDSDDEIGPMPVPEVVNGGGVRKKRRAVLPHERLYLEHLPDADRYYKSFMHRDTLNYVAMTKTGYLITTSIDGHLKIWKKQDSGIEFVKHFRTSLSSVVGLAVSDDGKMCATISANGEGRVFDIINFDMINILKFGFSPKAVCWVYAPGAAQALLAVSDEKSAAIRIYDGRGDGVTPLHVLDKMHRAPVHLMVLASKYDVVISADEAGFVEYWQPSEPWGGVPSIPGMWQYKSATDLFQFKKTRTIAASITLSPDQKHFSAVALPDRKVHIFNTLTGKLNRTYDESLEAASEMQQAGTAVFKLEDMDFGRRLAIERELDRDYSGPGGALRTANAVWDESGNMLIYATLLGIKVVNTVTNKVVRVIGKDESLRFLNLALFQGAPGKQIQTLAMAASANPLLQEKATRDPTLFCTALNKARFYMFGRGAVEESTDRDVYNERPTAEDHVVVAEQPAKKALPTAATIHTNMGDIHIKLFPHLAPKTVENFITHARNGYYNNVIFHRVIKKFMLQGGDPSGTGMGGESIWGGEFEDEISPLAKHDRAYTLSSANAGPNTNASQFFITTVATPHLDGKHTVFGRATGGLEVVHSIENVATDKNDRPLDEVRMVSITVE
;
A
#
# COMPACT_ATOMS: atom_id res chain seq x y z
N MET A 1 64.62 81.83 4.11
CA MET A 1 63.53 82.32 3.26
C MET A 1 62.28 81.57 3.68
N SER A 2 61.43 82.32 4.41
CA SER A 2 60.08 82.04 4.95
C SER A 2 59.75 80.59 5.38
N GLU A 3 59.89 80.24 6.67
CA GLU A 3 58.99 80.53 7.84
C GLU A 3 57.80 79.55 7.87
N ASP A 4 57.80 78.57 8.78
CA ASP A 4 57.28 78.60 10.18
C ASP A 4 55.74 78.46 10.17
N GLU A 5 55.02 77.74 11.03
CA GLU A 5 55.15 77.18 12.39
C GLU A 5 53.80 76.44 12.55
N ARG A 6 53.59 75.27 13.17
CA ARG A 6 53.55 74.97 14.62
C ARG A 6 52.87 73.60 14.76
N ALA A 7 53.51 72.63 15.40
CA ALA A 7 53.36 72.30 16.83
C ALA A 7 52.04 71.53 17.11
N THR A 8 52.13 70.19 17.13
CA THR A 8 52.19 69.34 18.35
C THR A 8 50.91 69.32 19.17
N LEU A 9 50.34 68.12 19.31
CA LEU A 9 49.81 67.59 20.56
C LEU A 9 49.76 66.06 20.46
N GLY A 10 50.45 65.40 21.39
CA GLY A 10 50.59 63.94 21.41
C GLY A 10 49.65 63.25 22.39
N LYS A 11 49.72 61.90 22.32
CA LYS A 11 49.39 60.89 23.36
C LYS A 11 47.89 60.80 23.71
N ARG A 12 47.22 59.63 23.69
CA ARG A 12 47.60 58.27 24.12
C ARG A 12 46.54 57.23 23.66
N ALA A 13 47.02 56.02 23.39
CA ALA A 13 46.43 54.69 23.64
C ALA A 13 45.28 54.09 22.78
N ARG A 14 45.58 52.86 22.30
CA ARG A 14 44.82 51.57 22.36
C ARG A 14 44.19 50.99 21.08
N ASN A 15 44.48 49.69 20.92
CA ASN A 15 43.85 48.59 20.17
C ASN A 15 43.99 48.48 18.63
N GLU A 16 44.86 47.52 18.27
CA GLU A 16 44.73 46.38 17.32
C GLU A 16 43.59 46.35 16.31
N VAL A 17 43.95 46.12 15.03
CA VAL A 17 43.54 45.01 14.13
C VAL A 17 44.10 45.23 12.71
N SER A 18 44.65 44.14 12.11
CA SER A 18 44.79 43.72 10.68
C SER A 18 45.21 44.72 9.59
N GLU A 19 45.84 44.38 8.45
CA GLU A 19 46.06 43.18 7.62
C GLU A 19 47.55 43.20 7.18
N SER A 20 48.22 42.21 6.60
CA SER A 20 47.92 41.32 5.47
C SER A 20 49.18 40.45 5.24
N ALA A 21 49.02 39.24 4.69
CA ALA A 21 49.89 38.64 3.65
C ALA A 21 49.57 37.15 3.46
N SER A 22 49.34 36.77 2.19
CA SER A 22 49.06 35.44 1.67
C SER A 22 50.21 34.43 1.89
N PRO A 23 49.97 33.11 1.75
CA PRO A 23 50.34 32.48 0.46
C PRO A 23 49.51 31.24 0.00
N GLY A 24 49.48 31.02 -1.32
CA GLY A 24 49.58 29.73 -2.04
C GLY A 24 48.45 28.69 -1.97
N PRO A 25 47.99 28.11 -3.11
CA PRO A 25 46.92 27.12 -3.12
C PRO A 25 47.42 25.71 -2.77
N ALA A 26 46.63 25.00 -1.96
CA ALA A 26 46.80 23.58 -1.63
C ALA A 26 46.26 22.67 -2.77
N PRO A 27 46.73 21.40 -2.88
CA PRO A 27 46.38 20.50 -3.99
C PRO A 27 44.93 20.00 -3.90
N PRO A 28 44.36 19.50 -5.02
CA PRO A 28 42.97 19.04 -5.06
C PRO A 28 42.78 17.81 -4.18
N GLY A 29 41.76 17.85 -3.33
CA GLY A 29 41.34 16.68 -2.56
C GLY A 29 40.61 15.71 -3.47
N ASP A 30 41.01 14.45 -3.40
CA ASP A 30 40.46 13.32 -4.15
C ASP A 30 38.92 13.25 -4.04
N ASP A 31 38.29 13.31 -5.21
CA ASP A 31 36.90 12.91 -5.45
C ASP A 31 36.86 11.38 -5.43
N ASP A 32 36.38 10.79 -4.34
CA ASP A 32 35.89 9.41 -4.33
C ASP A 32 34.42 9.43 -3.92
N SER A 33 33.56 9.35 -4.94
CA SER A 33 32.14 9.08 -4.82
C SER A 33 31.93 7.59 -4.56
N ASP A 34 32.10 7.18 -3.31
CA ASP A 34 31.57 5.89 -2.86
C ASP A 34 30.15 6.11 -2.34
N ASP A 35 29.16 5.66 -3.11
CA ASP A 35 27.79 5.48 -2.68
C ASP A 35 27.79 4.57 -1.43
N GLU A 36 27.65 5.15 -0.24
CA GLU A 36 27.66 4.43 1.05
C GLU A 36 26.37 3.59 1.18
N ILE A 37 26.36 2.42 0.55
CA ILE A 37 25.33 1.38 0.65
C ILE A 37 25.47 0.73 2.04
N GLY A 38 24.43 0.80 2.86
CA GLY A 38 24.34 0.13 4.17
C GLY A 38 22.99 -0.58 4.38
N PRO A 39 22.86 -1.45 5.41
CA PRO A 39 23.76 -1.66 6.55
C PRO A 39 24.60 -2.94 6.47
N MET A 40 25.91 -2.84 6.77
CA MET A 40 26.78 -4.00 6.94
C MET A 40 26.61 -4.66 8.33
N PRO A 41 26.73 -5.99 8.41
CA PRO A 41 26.75 -6.74 9.67
C PRO A 41 28.04 -6.55 10.46
N VAL A 42 27.96 -6.90 11.74
CA VAL A 42 29.04 -6.82 12.72
C VAL A 42 30.25 -7.66 12.27
N PRO A 43 31.45 -7.09 12.08
CA PRO A 43 32.65 -7.90 11.92
C PRO A 43 33.13 -8.37 13.30
N GLU A 44 33.39 -9.68 13.42
CA GLU A 44 34.21 -10.22 14.50
C GLU A 44 35.59 -9.54 14.49
N VAL A 45 36.12 -9.32 15.69
CA VAL A 45 37.37 -8.62 15.93
C VAL A 45 38.54 -9.46 15.43
N VAL A 46 39.05 -9.15 14.24
CA VAL A 46 40.39 -9.56 13.82
C VAL A 46 41.31 -8.36 13.90
N ASN A 47 42.28 -8.44 14.82
CA ASN A 47 43.31 -7.43 15.02
C ASN A 47 44.30 -7.43 13.85
N GLY A 48 44.47 -6.29 13.18
CA GLY A 48 45.67 -6.00 12.39
C GLY A 48 45.43 -5.06 11.21
N GLY A 49 46.05 -3.87 11.25
CA GLY A 49 46.19 -2.97 10.09
C GLY A 49 45.56 -1.59 10.30
N GLY A 50 46.40 -0.57 10.46
CA GLY A 50 46.00 0.80 10.77
C GLY A 50 45.25 1.50 9.64
N VAL A 51 43.92 1.50 9.71
CA VAL A 51 43.06 2.50 9.06
C VAL A 51 42.57 3.44 10.15
N ARG A 52 42.71 4.77 9.96
CA ARG A 52 42.12 5.78 10.86
C ARG A 52 40.62 5.53 10.95
N LYS A 53 40.15 4.90 12.04
CA LYS A 53 38.72 4.69 12.32
C LYS A 53 38.03 6.06 12.35
N LYS A 54 37.22 6.38 11.33
CA LYS A 54 36.24 7.48 11.42
C LYS A 54 35.49 7.31 12.74
N ARG A 55 35.44 8.36 13.59
CA ARG A 55 34.66 8.31 14.84
C ARG A 55 33.24 7.88 14.48
N ARG A 56 32.81 6.73 14.98
CA ARG A 56 31.43 6.26 14.81
C ARG A 56 30.49 7.38 15.27
N ALA A 57 29.60 7.81 14.39
CA ALA A 57 28.54 8.72 14.77
C ALA A 57 27.69 8.06 15.85
N VAL A 58 27.38 8.82 16.91
CA VAL A 58 26.55 8.38 18.03
C VAL A 58 25.42 9.38 18.15
N LEU A 59 24.18 8.89 18.19
CA LEU A 59 23.03 9.71 18.51
C LEU A 59 22.96 9.87 20.04
N PRO A 60 23.14 11.07 20.60
CA PRO A 60 22.98 11.29 22.03
C PRO A 60 21.56 10.92 22.47
N HIS A 61 21.42 10.29 23.63
CA HIS A 61 20.11 9.90 24.19
C HIS A 61 19.25 9.00 23.29
N GLU A 62 19.86 8.16 22.43
CA GLU A 62 19.15 7.19 21.56
C GLU A 62 18.04 6.42 22.28
N ARG A 63 18.31 5.96 23.51
CA ARG A 63 17.35 5.24 24.34
C ARG A 63 16.05 6.02 24.58
N LEU A 64 16.14 7.35 24.77
CA LEU A 64 14.96 8.20 24.99
C LEU A 64 14.10 8.27 23.73
N TYR A 65 14.71 8.37 22.55
CA TYR A 65 13.97 8.34 21.28
C TYR A 65 13.28 6.99 21.07
N LEU A 66 13.95 5.89 21.41
CA LEU A 66 13.39 4.54 21.33
C LEU A 66 12.27 4.26 22.33
N GLU A 67 12.24 4.98 23.46
CA GLU A 67 11.15 4.95 24.42
C GLU A 67 9.89 5.67 23.89
N HIS A 68 10.03 6.58 22.94
CA HIS A 68 8.90 7.23 22.27
C HIS A 68 8.46 6.50 20.99
N LEU A 69 8.90 5.26 20.78
CA LEU A 69 8.53 4.44 19.63
C LEU A 69 7.94 3.09 20.07
N PRO A 70 6.97 2.55 19.33
CA PRO A 70 6.40 1.23 19.61
C PRO A 70 7.46 0.14 19.45
N ASP A 71 7.36 -0.91 20.27
CA ASP A 71 8.36 -1.98 20.33
C ASP A 71 7.81 -3.40 20.21
N ALA A 72 6.50 -3.54 19.97
CA ALA A 72 5.85 -4.83 19.92
C ALA A 72 6.23 -5.67 18.68
N ASP A 73 6.49 -6.95 18.91
CA ASP A 73 6.76 -7.94 17.86
C ASP A 73 5.50 -8.35 17.09
N ARG A 74 4.32 -8.07 17.65
CA ARG A 74 2.99 -8.34 17.10
C ARG A 74 2.06 -7.14 17.28
N TYR A 75 1.06 -7.00 16.42
CA TYR A 75 0.05 -5.97 16.65
C TYR A 75 -0.80 -6.33 17.86
N TYR A 76 -1.25 -5.32 18.60
CA TYR A 76 -2.09 -5.53 19.77
C TYR A 76 -3.58 -5.37 19.47
N LYS A 77 -3.90 -4.54 18.47
CA LYS A 77 -5.29 -4.31 18.05
C LYS A 77 -5.38 -4.09 16.54
N SER A 78 -6.44 -4.60 15.95
CA SER A 78 -6.81 -4.32 14.56
C SER A 78 -8.27 -3.89 14.50
N PHE A 79 -8.61 -3.06 13.51
CA PHE A 79 -9.96 -2.56 13.30
C PHE A 79 -10.38 -2.77 11.85
N MET A 80 -11.65 -3.15 11.69
CA MET A 80 -12.25 -3.48 10.41
C MET A 80 -12.68 -2.24 9.64
N HIS A 81 -12.45 -2.33 8.34
CA HIS A 81 -12.98 -1.44 7.32
C HIS A 81 -13.82 -2.26 6.34
N ARG A 82 -14.68 -1.57 5.59
CA ARG A 82 -15.61 -2.18 4.64
C ARG A 82 -14.91 -2.92 3.50
N ASP A 83 -13.78 -2.40 3.07
CA ASP A 83 -12.92 -2.98 2.04
C ASP A 83 -11.44 -2.69 2.36
N THR A 84 -10.55 -3.18 1.52
CA THR A 84 -9.10 -3.03 1.60
C THR A 84 -8.71 -1.57 1.78
N LEU A 85 -7.87 -1.30 2.77
CA LEU A 85 -7.39 0.05 3.02
C LEU A 85 -6.23 0.40 2.09
N ASN A 86 -6.21 1.66 1.66
CA ASN A 86 -5.16 2.24 0.83
C ASN A 86 -4.31 3.27 1.60
N TYR A 87 -4.92 4.11 2.44
CA TYR A 87 -4.21 5.15 3.18
C TYR A 87 -4.53 5.14 4.67
N VAL A 88 -3.49 5.39 5.48
CA VAL A 88 -3.58 5.74 6.89
C VAL A 88 -2.73 6.98 7.16
N ALA A 89 -3.30 7.99 7.81
CA ALA A 89 -2.59 9.23 8.12
C ALA A 89 -2.91 9.70 9.54
N MET A 90 -1.88 10.07 10.29
CA MET A 90 -2.05 10.69 11.61
C MET A 90 -1.94 12.20 11.46
N THR A 91 -2.94 12.94 11.94
CA THR A 91 -2.89 14.40 11.97
C THR A 91 -2.09 14.88 13.18
N LYS A 92 -1.49 16.08 13.09
CA LYS A 92 -0.85 16.75 14.24
C LYS A 92 -1.83 17.07 15.38
N THR A 93 -3.13 17.01 15.09
CA THR A 93 -4.23 17.25 16.04
C THR A 93 -4.67 15.98 16.77
N GLY A 94 -4.01 14.83 16.52
CA GLY A 94 -4.25 13.57 17.24
C GLY A 94 -5.40 12.73 16.68
N TYR A 95 -5.77 12.95 15.41
CA TYR A 95 -6.77 12.17 14.71
C TYR A 95 -6.12 11.25 13.68
N LEU A 96 -6.48 9.97 13.71
CA LEU A 96 -6.15 9.02 12.67
C LEU A 96 -7.20 9.09 11.58
N ILE A 97 -6.77 9.17 10.32
CA ILE A 97 -7.62 9.11 9.14
C ILE A 97 -7.28 7.83 8.40
N THR A 98 -8.30 7.04 8.11
CA THR A 98 -8.18 5.79 7.34
C THR A 98 -9.12 5.84 6.15
N THR A 99 -8.66 5.37 4.99
CA THR A 99 -9.51 5.25 3.80
C THR A 99 -9.47 3.84 3.22
N SER A 100 -10.52 3.47 2.50
CA SER A 100 -10.62 2.22 1.74
C SER A 100 -10.87 2.46 0.25
N ILE A 101 -10.57 1.43 -0.53
CA ILE A 101 -10.68 1.43 -2.00
C ILE A 101 -12.11 1.53 -2.53
N ASP A 102 -13.12 1.38 -1.67
CA ASP A 102 -14.54 1.52 -2.00
C ASP A 102 -15.10 2.91 -1.70
N GLY A 103 -14.24 3.90 -1.40
CA GLY A 103 -14.67 5.29 -1.28
C GLY A 103 -15.15 5.67 0.12
N HIS A 104 -14.63 5.03 1.18
CA HIS A 104 -14.96 5.38 2.56
C HIS A 104 -13.76 5.95 3.31
N LEU A 105 -14.03 6.97 4.14
CA LEU A 105 -13.08 7.59 5.05
C LEU A 105 -13.62 7.47 6.48
N LYS A 106 -12.75 7.08 7.42
CA LYS A 106 -13.05 7.07 8.84
C LYS A 106 -12.05 7.93 9.59
N ILE A 107 -12.56 8.64 10.59
CA ILE A 107 -11.79 9.46 11.52
C ILE A 107 -11.84 8.77 12.88
N TRP A 108 -10.67 8.61 13.49
CA TRP A 108 -10.50 8.05 14.81
C TRP A 108 -9.72 9.04 15.67
N LYS A 109 -10.07 9.17 16.95
CA LYS A 109 -9.35 10.01 17.90
C LYS A 109 -8.39 9.15 18.70
N LYS A 110 -7.12 9.54 18.77
CA LYS A 110 -6.17 8.90 19.68
C LYS A 110 -6.52 9.29 21.11
N GLN A 111 -6.71 8.28 21.95
CA GLN A 111 -6.92 8.42 23.40
C GLN A 111 -5.61 8.16 24.14
N ASP A 112 -5.59 8.28 25.46
CA ASP A 112 -4.42 7.93 26.28
C ASP A 112 -4.02 6.46 26.07
N SER A 113 -5.01 5.58 25.90
CA SER A 113 -4.82 4.18 25.47
C SER A 113 -5.78 3.85 24.33
N GLY A 114 -5.23 3.32 23.23
CA GLY A 114 -6.02 2.95 22.06
C GLY A 114 -6.59 4.15 21.28
N ILE A 115 -7.69 3.90 20.56
CA ILE A 115 -8.38 4.87 19.70
C ILE A 115 -9.90 4.78 19.87
N GLU A 116 -10.58 5.87 19.58
CA GLU A 116 -12.03 5.96 19.55
C GLU A 116 -12.50 6.29 18.13
N PHE A 117 -13.54 5.62 17.66
CA PHE A 117 -14.19 5.97 16.39
C PHE A 117 -14.94 7.30 16.53
N VAL A 118 -14.70 8.25 15.63
CA VAL A 118 -15.30 9.59 15.68
C VAL A 118 -16.40 9.72 14.64
N LYS A 119 -16.04 9.57 13.36
CA LYS A 119 -16.96 9.81 12.26
C LYS A 119 -16.57 9.02 11.02
N HIS A 120 -17.56 8.71 10.22
CA HIS A 120 -17.43 8.02 8.94
C HIS A 120 -18.05 8.89 7.85
N PHE A 121 -17.38 8.91 6.70
CA PHE A 121 -17.83 9.58 5.50
C PHE A 121 -17.77 8.61 4.33
N ARG A 122 -18.82 8.61 3.51
CA ARG A 122 -18.76 8.08 2.15
C ARG A 122 -18.19 9.17 1.25
N THR A 123 -16.91 9.03 0.91
CA THR A 123 -16.16 10.05 0.17
C THR A 123 -16.25 9.90 -1.33
N SER A 124 -16.68 8.78 -1.88
CA SER A 124 -17.02 8.61 -3.30
C SER A 124 -17.72 7.27 -3.50
N LEU A 125 -18.30 7.06 -4.69
CA LEU A 125 -18.72 5.74 -5.16
C LEU A 125 -17.56 4.97 -5.83
N SER A 126 -16.42 5.63 -6.01
CA SER A 126 -15.23 5.09 -6.66
C SER A 126 -14.03 5.14 -5.72
N SER A 127 -12.98 4.41 -6.09
CA SER A 127 -11.78 4.30 -5.25
C SER A 127 -11.14 5.65 -4.94
N VAL A 128 -10.77 5.82 -3.67
CA VAL A 128 -9.93 6.94 -3.23
C VAL A 128 -8.53 6.72 -3.80
N VAL A 129 -8.06 7.64 -4.62
CA VAL A 129 -6.75 7.55 -5.26
C VAL A 129 -5.71 8.44 -4.58
N GLY A 130 -6.12 9.37 -3.71
CA GLY A 130 -5.20 10.21 -2.96
C GLY A 130 -5.81 10.76 -1.67
N LEU A 131 -4.96 10.96 -0.68
CA LEU A 131 -5.27 11.52 0.64
C LEU A 131 -4.21 12.57 0.99
N ALA A 132 -4.64 13.78 1.37
CA ALA A 132 -3.74 14.83 1.83
C ALA A 132 -4.23 15.43 3.15
N VAL A 133 -3.37 15.42 4.16
CA VAL A 133 -3.57 16.12 5.43
C VAL A 133 -2.80 17.43 5.40
N SER A 134 -3.46 18.51 5.81
CA SER A 134 -2.84 19.83 5.93
C SER A 134 -1.70 19.84 6.96
N ASP A 135 -0.72 20.73 6.79
CA ASP A 135 0.45 20.81 7.68
C ASP A 135 0.07 21.12 9.15
N ASP A 136 -1.03 21.83 9.40
CA ASP A 136 -1.52 22.07 10.76
C ASP A 136 -2.43 20.95 11.31
N GLY A 137 -2.75 19.95 10.48
CA GLY A 137 -3.57 18.79 10.82
C GLY A 137 -5.05 19.09 11.01
N LYS A 138 -5.55 20.27 10.61
CA LYS A 138 -6.97 20.65 10.80
C LYS A 138 -7.84 20.32 9.60
N MET A 139 -7.26 20.22 8.42
CA MET A 139 -7.95 19.90 7.18
C MET A 139 -7.42 18.62 6.54
N CYS A 140 -8.30 17.92 5.85
CA CYS A 140 -7.98 16.76 5.03
C CYS A 140 -8.68 16.87 3.68
N ALA A 141 -8.04 16.38 2.62
CA ALA A 141 -8.64 16.26 1.31
C ALA A 141 -8.49 14.83 0.79
N THR A 142 -9.53 14.31 0.15
CA THR A 142 -9.48 13.05 -0.61
C THR A 142 -9.77 13.33 -2.07
N ILE A 143 -9.16 12.58 -2.97
CA ILE A 143 -9.49 12.55 -4.39
C ILE A 143 -9.84 11.13 -4.81
N SER A 144 -10.73 10.99 -5.78
CA SER A 144 -11.26 9.72 -6.24
C SER A 144 -11.11 9.56 -7.75
N ALA A 145 -11.01 8.31 -8.21
CA ALA A 145 -10.79 7.98 -9.63
C ALA A 145 -11.89 8.50 -10.59
N ASN A 146 -13.06 8.85 -10.07
CA ASN A 146 -14.19 9.37 -10.85
C ASN A 146 -14.14 10.90 -11.09
N GLY A 147 -13.06 11.59 -10.73
CA GLY A 147 -12.99 13.04 -10.91
C GLY A 147 -13.59 13.84 -9.75
N GLU A 148 -13.82 13.22 -8.59
CA GLU A 148 -14.30 13.94 -7.40
C GLU A 148 -13.19 14.13 -6.37
N GLY A 149 -13.18 15.29 -5.74
CA GLY A 149 -12.43 15.59 -4.53
C GLY A 149 -13.37 16.00 -3.41
N ARG A 150 -13.00 15.72 -2.17
CA ARG A 150 -13.76 16.19 -1.00
C ARG A 150 -12.80 16.75 0.03
N VAL A 151 -13.21 17.85 0.65
CA VAL A 151 -12.46 18.53 1.69
C VAL A 151 -13.19 18.38 3.02
N PHE A 152 -12.45 18.04 4.05
CA PHE A 152 -12.94 17.78 5.40
C PHE A 152 -12.24 18.69 6.40
N ASP A 153 -13.03 19.25 7.31
CA ASP A 153 -12.56 19.83 8.56
C ASP A 153 -12.46 18.71 9.60
N ILE A 154 -11.24 18.42 10.05
CA ILE A 154 -10.92 17.34 10.99
C ILE A 154 -11.24 17.73 12.42
N ILE A 155 -11.34 19.03 12.74
CA ILE A 155 -11.65 19.50 14.09
C ILE A 155 -13.16 19.52 14.31
N ASN A 156 -13.90 20.03 13.33
CA ASN A 156 -15.36 20.11 13.38
C ASN A 156 -16.03 18.82 12.87
N PHE A 157 -15.24 17.91 12.32
CA PHE A 157 -15.68 16.65 11.72
C PHE A 157 -16.72 16.87 10.61
N ASP A 158 -16.50 17.82 9.72
CA ASP A 158 -17.46 18.13 8.66
C ASP A 158 -16.83 18.07 7.27
N MET A 159 -17.62 17.61 6.29
CA MET A 159 -17.26 17.73 4.89
C MET A 159 -17.62 19.14 4.44
N ILE A 160 -16.61 19.97 4.19
CA ILE A 160 -16.80 21.40 3.92
C ILE A 160 -16.99 21.71 2.44
N ASN A 161 -16.44 20.86 1.55
CA ASN A 161 -16.51 21.12 0.12
C ASN A 161 -16.42 19.83 -0.71
N ILE A 162 -17.03 19.88 -1.89
CA ILE A 162 -16.92 18.85 -2.93
C ILE A 162 -16.31 19.53 -4.16
N LEU A 163 -15.12 19.09 -4.54
CA LEU A 163 -14.42 19.51 -5.74
C LEU A 163 -14.81 18.56 -6.88
N LYS A 164 -15.23 19.10 -8.02
CA LYS A 164 -15.56 18.34 -9.22
C LYS A 164 -14.54 18.67 -10.30
N PHE A 165 -13.64 17.74 -10.53
CA PHE A 165 -12.60 17.86 -11.54
C PHE A 165 -13.15 17.44 -12.91
N GLY A 166 -12.89 18.24 -13.94
CA GLY A 166 -13.16 17.85 -15.33
C GLY A 166 -12.17 16.82 -15.90
N PHE A 167 -11.43 16.12 -15.03
CA PHE A 167 -10.37 15.17 -15.37
C PHE A 167 -10.23 14.12 -14.26
N SER A 168 -9.49 13.04 -14.52
CA SER A 168 -9.19 12.01 -13.51
C SER A 168 -7.99 12.44 -12.65
N PRO A 169 -8.17 12.68 -11.33
CA PRO A 169 -7.09 13.15 -10.48
C PRO A 169 -6.16 11.99 -10.09
N LYS A 170 -4.87 12.29 -9.89
CA LYS A 170 -3.86 11.27 -9.53
C LYS A 170 -3.22 11.50 -8.18
N ALA A 171 -2.83 12.73 -7.88
CA ALA A 171 -2.23 13.11 -6.61
C ALA A 171 -2.83 14.43 -6.10
N VAL A 172 -2.82 14.59 -4.78
CA VAL A 172 -3.36 15.75 -4.09
C VAL A 172 -2.40 16.20 -3.01
N CYS A 173 -2.22 17.51 -2.85
CA CYS A 173 -1.37 18.10 -1.82
C CYS A 173 -1.92 19.46 -1.39
N TRP A 174 -1.90 19.73 -0.08
CA TRP A 174 -2.13 21.08 0.42
C TRP A 174 -0.89 21.95 0.18
N VAL A 175 -1.08 23.12 -0.41
CA VAL A 175 0.01 23.99 -0.87
C VAL A 175 -0.12 25.41 -0.29
N TYR A 176 -0.43 25.49 1.01
CA TYR A 176 -0.54 26.75 1.75
C TYR A 176 0.22 26.68 3.07
N ALA A 177 0.68 27.84 3.55
CA ALA A 177 1.32 27.96 4.85
C ALA A 177 0.29 27.93 6.00
N PRO A 178 0.61 27.36 7.16
CA PRO A 178 -0.28 27.38 8.33
C PRO A 178 -0.77 28.80 8.66
N GLY A 179 -2.09 28.98 8.76
CA GLY A 179 -2.71 30.28 9.04
C GLY A 179 -2.99 31.15 7.80
N ALA A 180 -2.69 30.67 6.58
CA ALA A 180 -3.12 31.35 5.37
C ALA A 180 -4.64 31.47 5.27
N ALA A 181 -5.12 32.56 4.66
CA ALA A 181 -6.55 32.80 4.50
C ALA A 181 -7.21 31.82 3.50
N GLN A 182 -6.47 31.42 2.46
CA GLN A 182 -6.92 30.47 1.45
C GLN A 182 -6.32 29.09 1.73
N ALA A 183 -7.17 28.06 1.63
CA ALA A 183 -6.76 26.67 1.77
C ALA A 183 -6.45 26.12 0.38
N LEU A 184 -5.25 26.40 -0.14
CA LEU A 184 -4.88 26.04 -1.50
C LEU A 184 -4.56 24.54 -1.63
N LEU A 185 -5.15 23.90 -2.64
CA LEU A 185 -5.04 22.48 -2.90
C LEU A 185 -4.51 22.24 -4.33
N ALA A 186 -3.34 21.63 -4.45
CA ALA A 186 -2.80 21.17 -5.73
C ALA A 186 -3.34 19.78 -6.06
N VAL A 187 -3.86 19.61 -7.27
CA VAL A 187 -4.38 18.34 -7.78
C VAL A 187 -3.76 18.06 -9.15
N SER A 188 -3.12 16.90 -9.31
CA SER A 188 -2.53 16.48 -10.57
C SER A 188 -3.48 15.63 -11.40
N ASP A 189 -3.27 15.63 -12.70
CA ASP A 189 -4.00 14.84 -13.67
C ASP A 189 -3.38 13.46 -13.88
N GLU A 190 -4.22 12.43 -14.05
CA GLU A 190 -3.76 11.08 -14.35
C GLU A 190 -3.19 10.93 -15.76
N LYS A 191 -3.75 11.69 -16.72
CA LYS A 191 -3.46 11.54 -18.15
C LYS A 191 -2.55 12.65 -18.69
N SER A 192 -2.28 13.68 -17.91
CA SER A 192 -1.43 14.81 -18.32
C SER A 192 -0.45 15.20 -17.21
N ALA A 193 0.58 15.96 -17.56
CA ALA A 193 1.55 16.48 -16.60
C ALA A 193 1.04 17.73 -15.84
N ALA A 194 -0.21 18.13 -16.06
CA ALA A 194 -0.78 19.34 -15.50
C ALA A 194 -1.06 19.18 -14.00
N ILE A 195 -0.67 20.19 -13.23
CA ILE A 195 -1.06 20.38 -11.83
C ILE A 195 -2.00 21.58 -11.77
N ARG A 196 -3.15 21.43 -11.12
CA ARG A 196 -4.18 22.46 -11.00
C ARG A 196 -4.35 22.85 -9.54
N ILE A 197 -4.35 24.15 -9.27
CA ILE A 197 -4.49 24.70 -7.92
C ILE A 197 -5.93 25.12 -7.72
N TYR A 198 -6.58 24.60 -6.68
CA TYR A 198 -7.94 24.90 -6.28
C TYR A 198 -7.94 25.60 -4.92
N ASP A 199 -8.95 26.43 -4.68
CA ASP A 199 -9.30 26.79 -3.31
C ASP A 199 -10.16 25.67 -2.72
N GLY A 200 -9.66 25.02 -1.66
CA GLY A 200 -10.39 23.96 -0.96
C GLY A 200 -11.73 24.42 -0.37
N ARG A 201 -11.95 25.73 -0.22
CA ARG A 201 -13.24 26.32 0.21
C ARG A 201 -13.96 27.11 -0.89
N GLY A 202 -13.44 27.08 -2.12
CA GLY A 202 -13.98 27.81 -3.27
C GLY A 202 -15.16 27.11 -3.96
N ASP A 203 -15.40 27.49 -5.22
CA ASP A 203 -16.49 26.97 -6.07
C ASP A 203 -16.37 25.45 -6.37
N GLY A 204 -15.18 24.90 -6.18
CA GLY A 204 -14.86 23.49 -6.38
C GLY A 204 -14.84 23.03 -7.83
N VAL A 205 -14.88 23.93 -8.81
CA VAL A 205 -14.93 23.59 -10.24
C VAL A 205 -13.78 24.23 -11.00
N THR A 206 -13.52 25.51 -10.73
CA THR A 206 -12.55 26.30 -11.50
C THR A 206 -11.19 26.29 -10.81
N PRO A 207 -10.11 25.85 -11.48
CA PRO A 207 -8.78 26.01 -10.90
C PRO A 207 -8.37 27.48 -10.90
N LEU A 208 -7.76 27.93 -9.80
CA LEU A 208 -7.16 29.25 -9.67
C LEU A 208 -5.93 29.39 -10.59
N HIS A 209 -5.10 28.34 -10.63
CA HIS A 209 -3.88 28.29 -11.42
C HIS A 209 -3.68 26.91 -12.05
N VAL A 210 -3.00 26.88 -13.20
CA VAL A 210 -2.66 25.65 -13.92
C VAL A 210 -1.17 25.67 -14.23
N LEU A 211 -0.46 24.64 -13.78
CA LEU A 211 0.97 24.44 -14.01
C LEU A 211 1.12 23.28 -15.01
N ASP A 212 1.42 23.58 -16.26
CA ASP A 212 1.48 22.61 -17.38
C ASP A 212 2.91 22.30 -17.86
N LYS A 213 3.90 23.05 -17.38
CA LYS A 213 5.30 22.98 -17.84
C LYS A 213 6.27 22.37 -16.85
N MET A 214 5.81 22.01 -15.64
CA MET A 214 6.69 21.50 -14.57
C MET A 214 7.22 20.11 -14.88
N HIS A 215 6.31 19.23 -15.29
CA HIS A 215 6.60 17.84 -15.61
C HIS A 215 6.29 17.54 -17.07
N ARG A 216 6.82 16.43 -17.57
CA ARG A 216 6.49 15.90 -18.92
C ARG A 216 5.63 14.64 -18.86
N ALA A 217 5.53 14.02 -17.70
CA ALA A 217 4.72 12.84 -17.44
C ALA A 217 3.72 13.13 -16.31
N PRO A 218 2.67 12.31 -16.14
CA PRO A 218 1.70 12.47 -15.06
C PRO A 218 2.37 12.49 -13.69
N VAL A 219 1.98 13.46 -12.87
CA VAL A 219 2.50 13.65 -11.51
C VAL A 219 1.69 12.80 -10.55
N HIS A 220 2.35 11.92 -9.80
CA HIS A 220 1.69 10.98 -8.89
C HIS A 220 2.04 11.21 -7.42
N LEU A 221 2.97 12.11 -7.10
CA LEU A 221 3.28 12.53 -5.73
C LEU A 221 3.55 14.01 -5.66
N MET A 222 3.11 14.64 -4.57
CA MET A 222 3.37 16.03 -4.23
C MET A 222 3.43 16.17 -2.71
N VAL A 223 4.39 16.95 -2.20
CA VAL A 223 4.45 17.31 -0.78
C VAL A 223 4.95 18.75 -0.63
N LEU A 224 4.33 19.51 0.27
CA LEU A 224 4.75 20.88 0.61
C LEU A 224 5.78 20.85 1.75
N ALA A 225 6.98 21.34 1.49
CA ALA A 225 7.92 21.76 2.52
C ALA A 225 7.60 23.20 2.94
N SER A 226 6.62 23.35 3.86
CA SER A 226 6.09 24.65 4.32
C SER A 226 7.15 25.59 4.88
N LYS A 227 8.23 25.07 5.45
CA LYS A 227 9.37 25.84 5.97
C LYS A 227 10.14 26.59 4.88
N TYR A 228 10.16 26.02 3.68
CA TYR A 228 10.89 26.56 2.53
C TYR A 228 9.94 27.15 1.49
N ASP A 229 8.62 27.00 1.66
CA ASP A 229 7.62 27.36 0.66
C ASP A 229 7.90 26.68 -0.70
N VAL A 230 8.21 25.39 -0.65
CA VAL A 230 8.54 24.58 -1.83
C VAL A 230 7.67 23.35 -1.87
N VAL A 231 7.08 23.08 -3.02
CA VAL A 231 6.46 21.80 -3.31
C VAL A 231 7.46 20.92 -4.04
N ILE A 232 7.62 19.71 -3.52
CA ILE A 232 8.40 18.64 -4.15
C ILE A 232 7.40 17.71 -4.83
N SER A 233 7.49 17.56 -6.14
CA SER A 233 6.61 16.69 -6.93
C SER A 233 7.39 15.66 -7.70
N ALA A 234 6.81 14.47 -7.89
CA ALA A 234 7.40 13.39 -8.68
C ALA A 234 6.44 12.89 -9.74
N ASP A 235 6.99 12.59 -10.92
CA ASP A 235 6.25 12.02 -12.05
C ASP A 235 6.57 10.54 -12.33
N GLU A 236 5.73 9.93 -13.14
CA GLU A 236 5.86 8.51 -13.52
C GLU A 236 7.03 8.22 -14.47
N ALA A 237 7.69 9.26 -14.99
CA ALA A 237 8.91 9.10 -15.77
C ALA A 237 10.17 9.06 -14.90
N GLY A 238 10.03 9.22 -13.57
CA GLY A 238 11.11 9.18 -12.60
C GLY A 238 11.77 10.54 -12.35
N PHE A 239 11.13 11.65 -12.70
CA PHE A 239 11.64 12.99 -12.39
C PHE A 239 11.03 13.54 -11.11
N VAL A 240 11.89 14.13 -10.27
CA VAL A 240 11.50 14.93 -9.11
C VAL A 240 11.75 16.39 -9.42
N GLU A 241 10.74 17.25 -9.23
CA GLU A 241 10.79 18.69 -9.50
C GLU A 241 10.44 19.49 -8.25
N TYR A 242 10.99 20.71 -8.20
CA TYR A 242 10.80 21.67 -7.12
C TYR A 242 10.11 22.89 -7.70
N TRP A 243 9.03 23.33 -7.06
CA TRP A 243 8.31 24.53 -7.48
C TRP A 243 7.69 25.27 -6.32
N GLN A 244 7.51 26.58 -6.49
CA GLN A 244 6.90 27.44 -5.50
C GLN A 244 5.38 27.52 -5.69
N PRO A 245 4.57 27.35 -4.62
CA PRO A 245 3.11 27.46 -4.67
C PRO A 245 2.61 28.90 -4.44
N SER A 246 3.43 29.89 -4.78
CA SER A 246 3.12 31.31 -4.67
C SER A 246 3.61 32.05 -5.91
N GLU A 247 3.25 33.33 -6.04
CA GLU A 247 3.74 34.14 -7.17
C GLU A 247 5.28 34.31 -7.11
N PRO A 248 6.01 34.07 -8.23
CA PRO A 248 5.53 33.56 -9.51
C PRO A 248 5.28 32.04 -9.49
N TRP A 249 4.03 31.63 -9.77
CA TRP A 249 3.58 30.25 -9.67
C TRP A 249 4.40 29.29 -10.55
N GLY A 250 4.86 28.19 -9.96
CA GLY A 250 5.64 27.18 -10.69
C GLY A 250 7.11 27.56 -10.91
N GLY A 251 7.57 28.69 -10.39
CA GLY A 251 8.99 29.06 -10.44
C GLY A 251 9.87 28.10 -9.63
N VAL A 252 11.15 28.00 -10.00
CA VAL A 252 12.17 27.41 -9.12
C VAL A 252 12.34 28.36 -7.93
N PRO A 253 12.10 27.93 -6.69
CA PRO A 253 12.18 28.83 -5.55
C PRO A 253 13.59 29.42 -5.42
N SER A 254 13.70 30.68 -4.98
CA SER A 254 15.01 31.33 -4.76
C SER A 254 15.30 31.41 -3.27
N ILE A 255 15.84 30.33 -2.72
CA ILE A 255 16.05 30.18 -1.27
C ILE A 255 17.56 30.14 -1.00
N PRO A 256 18.07 30.90 -0.01
CA PRO A 256 19.48 30.84 0.37
C PRO A 256 19.91 29.40 0.69
N GLY A 257 20.97 28.93 0.03
CA GLY A 257 21.51 27.58 0.19
C GLY A 257 20.83 26.51 -0.68
N MET A 258 19.76 26.86 -1.39
CA MET A 258 19.22 25.99 -2.44
C MET A 258 20.10 26.04 -3.69
N TRP A 259 20.14 24.91 -4.40
CA TRP A 259 20.86 24.79 -5.66
C TRP A 259 20.29 25.75 -6.72
N GLN A 260 21.17 26.28 -7.58
CA GLN A 260 20.76 27.15 -8.70
C GLN A 260 20.45 26.35 -9.96
N TYR A 261 21.16 25.24 -10.16
CA TYR A 261 21.00 24.37 -11.32
C TYR A 261 20.70 22.95 -10.85
N LYS A 262 19.68 22.32 -11.46
CA LYS A 262 19.26 20.96 -11.13
C LYS A 262 20.38 19.92 -11.33
N SER A 263 21.33 20.19 -12.23
CA SER A 263 22.52 19.36 -12.45
C SER A 263 23.44 19.25 -11.23
N ALA A 264 23.33 20.15 -10.25
CA ALA A 264 24.09 20.09 -8.99
C ALA A 264 23.42 19.25 -7.89
N THR A 265 22.28 18.62 -8.20
CA THR A 265 21.46 17.81 -7.29
C THR A 265 21.48 16.35 -7.69
N ASP A 266 20.95 15.48 -6.83
CA ASP A 266 20.76 14.05 -7.16
C ASP A 266 19.27 13.72 -7.40
N LEU A 267 18.45 14.73 -7.68
CA LEU A 267 17.00 14.57 -7.92
C LEU A 267 16.67 13.74 -9.18
N PHE A 268 17.67 13.48 -10.03
CA PHE A 268 17.57 12.58 -11.18
C PHE A 268 17.85 11.11 -10.84
N GLN A 269 18.10 10.78 -9.57
CA GLN A 269 18.44 9.41 -9.14
C GLN A 269 17.41 8.38 -9.63
N PHE A 270 16.12 8.66 -9.45
CA PHE A 270 15.04 7.77 -9.90
C PHE A 270 15.08 7.53 -11.42
N LYS A 271 15.30 8.60 -12.19
CA LYS A 271 15.47 8.49 -13.64
C LYS A 271 16.69 7.66 -14.02
N LYS A 272 17.81 7.86 -13.35
CA LYS A 272 19.08 7.15 -13.56
C LYS A 272 18.93 5.65 -13.29
N THR A 273 18.23 5.29 -12.23
CA THR A 273 18.00 3.87 -11.85
C THR A 273 16.77 3.25 -12.50
N ARG A 274 16.02 4.00 -13.33
CA ARG A 274 14.75 3.56 -13.96
C ARG A 274 13.70 3.15 -12.93
N THR A 275 13.66 3.88 -11.82
CA THR A 275 12.70 3.70 -10.74
C THR A 275 11.76 4.91 -10.67
N ILE A 276 10.73 4.78 -9.85
CA ILE A 276 9.83 5.88 -9.48
C ILE A 276 9.77 5.99 -7.95
N ALA A 277 9.54 7.19 -7.43
CA ALA A 277 9.22 7.37 -6.03
C ALA A 277 7.80 6.85 -5.75
N ALA A 278 7.63 5.92 -4.83
CA ALA A 278 6.33 5.45 -4.34
C ALA A 278 5.76 6.36 -3.26
N SER A 279 6.62 6.99 -2.47
CA SER A 279 6.26 7.99 -1.46
C SER A 279 7.35 9.04 -1.34
N ILE A 280 6.97 10.22 -0.85
CA ILE A 280 7.89 11.27 -0.40
C ILE A 280 7.38 11.74 0.94
N THR A 281 8.22 11.65 1.98
CA THR A 281 7.88 12.06 3.34
C THR A 281 8.96 12.96 3.89
N LEU A 282 8.58 14.17 4.31
CA LEU A 282 9.48 15.13 4.93
C LEU A 282 9.80 14.74 6.38
N SER A 283 11.03 14.99 6.83
CA SER A 283 11.37 14.99 8.25
C SER A 283 10.57 16.09 8.98
N PRO A 284 10.34 15.98 10.30
CA PRO A 284 9.59 17.01 11.04
C PRO A 284 10.20 18.40 10.95
N ASP A 285 11.54 18.49 10.88
CA ASP A 285 12.26 19.75 10.70
C ASP A 285 12.41 20.19 9.23
N GLN A 286 11.85 19.38 8.32
CA GLN A 286 11.84 19.45 6.87
C GLN A 286 13.22 19.54 6.20
N LYS A 287 14.33 19.33 6.93
CA LYS A 287 15.68 19.37 6.34
C LYS A 287 15.97 18.19 5.42
N HIS A 288 15.28 17.08 5.65
CA HIS A 288 15.38 15.88 4.83
C HIS A 288 14.02 15.47 4.31
N PHE A 289 14.02 14.77 3.19
CA PHE A 289 12.87 13.96 2.78
C PHE A 289 13.35 12.56 2.45
N SER A 290 12.56 11.58 2.84
CA SER A 290 12.73 10.19 2.45
C SER A 290 11.84 9.89 1.25
N ALA A 291 12.33 9.04 0.36
CA ALA A 291 11.53 8.53 -0.75
C ALA A 291 11.78 7.03 -0.94
N VAL A 292 10.71 6.25 -0.98
CA VAL A 292 10.75 4.82 -1.28
C VAL A 292 10.77 4.66 -2.79
N ALA A 293 11.78 4.01 -3.34
CA ALA A 293 11.95 3.73 -4.75
C ALA A 293 11.34 2.37 -5.12
N LEU A 294 10.67 2.31 -6.26
CA LEU A 294 10.16 1.08 -6.85
C LEU A 294 10.57 0.99 -8.32
N PRO A 295 10.83 -0.22 -8.84
CA PRO A 295 10.63 -1.53 -8.19
C PRO A 295 11.82 -2.04 -7.35
N ASP A 296 12.95 -1.30 -7.30
CA ASP A 296 14.17 -1.77 -6.62
C ASP A 296 14.10 -1.76 -5.08
N ARG A 297 13.01 -1.21 -4.51
CA ARG A 297 12.69 -1.18 -3.07
C ARG A 297 13.71 -0.40 -2.25
N LYS A 298 14.51 0.47 -2.86
CA LYS A 298 15.50 1.27 -2.12
C LYS A 298 14.81 2.42 -1.38
N VAL A 299 15.33 2.78 -0.22
CA VAL A 299 14.86 3.97 0.52
C VAL A 299 15.93 5.03 0.46
N HIS A 300 15.65 6.12 -0.25
CA HIS A 300 16.56 7.24 -0.41
C HIS A 300 16.24 8.35 0.60
N ILE A 301 17.27 8.94 1.20
CA ILE A 301 17.15 10.15 2.02
C ILE A 301 17.89 11.26 1.29
N PHE A 302 17.18 12.33 0.97
CA PHE A 302 17.73 13.53 0.35
C PHE A 302 17.80 14.67 1.37
N ASN A 303 18.73 15.59 1.16
CA ASN A 303 18.65 16.91 1.77
C ASN A 303 17.64 17.75 0.98
N THR A 304 16.63 18.27 1.67
CA THR A 304 15.55 19.04 1.06
C THR A 304 16.05 20.31 0.38
N LEU A 305 17.02 21.01 0.96
CA LEU A 305 17.49 22.29 0.41
C LEU A 305 18.47 22.07 -0.75
N THR A 306 19.44 21.16 -0.58
CA THR A 306 20.48 20.96 -1.60
C THR A 306 20.06 19.98 -2.70
N GLY A 307 18.98 19.22 -2.51
CA GLY A 307 18.53 18.18 -3.44
C GLY A 307 19.52 17.02 -3.58
N LYS A 308 20.56 16.97 -2.74
CA LYS A 308 21.58 15.92 -2.77
C LYS A 308 21.13 14.67 -2.03
N LEU A 309 21.47 13.52 -2.59
CA LEU A 309 21.25 12.23 -1.98
C LEU A 309 22.22 12.09 -0.79
N ASN A 310 21.67 11.94 0.40
CA ASN A 310 22.45 11.76 1.62
C ASN A 310 22.71 10.28 1.88
N ARG A 311 21.67 9.44 1.74
CA ARG A 311 21.75 8.01 2.04
C ARG A 311 20.81 7.18 1.19
N THR A 312 21.18 5.91 1.03
CA THR A 312 20.33 4.87 0.42
C THR A 312 20.35 3.62 1.30
N TYR A 313 19.17 3.12 1.66
CA TYR A 313 19.01 1.80 2.28
C TYR A 313 18.51 0.82 1.23
N ASP A 314 19.22 -0.30 1.09
CA ASP A 314 18.87 -1.34 0.12
C ASP A 314 17.96 -2.39 0.77
N GLU A 315 16.70 -2.42 0.33
CA GLU A 315 15.70 -3.40 0.76
C GLU A 315 15.25 -4.28 -0.41
N SER A 316 16.11 -4.42 -1.42
CA SER A 316 15.90 -5.34 -2.54
C SER A 316 15.79 -6.79 -2.06
N LEU A 317 15.14 -7.61 -2.88
CA LEU A 317 14.95 -9.02 -2.57
C LEU A 317 16.26 -9.80 -2.61
N GLU A 318 17.20 -9.37 -3.46
CA GLU A 318 18.56 -9.86 -3.53
C GLU A 318 19.28 -9.59 -2.20
N ALA A 319 19.32 -8.34 -1.74
CA ALA A 319 19.96 -7.97 -0.48
C ALA A 319 19.34 -8.72 0.72
N ALA A 320 18.01 -8.83 0.77
CA ALA A 320 17.33 -9.58 1.83
C ALA A 320 17.70 -11.08 1.82
N SER A 321 17.83 -11.69 0.63
CA SER A 321 18.19 -13.10 0.48
C SER A 321 19.64 -13.36 0.87
N GLU A 322 20.57 -12.48 0.45
CA GLU A 322 21.99 -12.56 0.80
C GLU A 322 22.19 -12.41 2.31
N MET A 323 21.52 -11.43 2.94
CA MET A 323 21.61 -11.23 4.39
C MET A 323 21.06 -12.42 5.18
N GLN A 324 19.97 -13.03 4.71
CA GLN A 324 19.39 -14.24 5.33
C GLN A 324 20.35 -15.44 5.22
N GLN A 325 20.95 -15.67 4.04
CA GLN A 325 21.90 -16.77 3.80
C GLN A 325 23.21 -16.61 4.58
N ALA A 326 23.75 -15.39 4.63
CA ALA A 326 24.97 -15.08 5.36
C ALA A 326 24.76 -15.06 6.89
N GLY A 327 23.51 -15.14 7.38
CA GLY A 327 23.19 -15.02 8.81
C GLY A 327 23.43 -13.62 9.37
N THR A 328 23.47 -12.62 8.50
CA THR A 328 23.80 -11.22 8.80
C THR A 328 22.56 -10.33 8.86
N ALA A 329 21.40 -10.89 8.53
CA ALA A 329 20.11 -10.24 8.69
C ALA A 329 19.87 -9.82 10.14
N VAL A 330 19.27 -8.64 10.32
CA VAL A 330 18.91 -8.08 11.64
C VAL A 330 18.01 -9.03 12.43
N PHE A 331 17.16 -9.75 11.71
CA PHE A 331 16.30 -10.80 12.24
C PHE A 331 16.28 -11.95 11.24
N LYS A 332 16.61 -13.15 11.70
CA LYS A 332 16.63 -14.36 10.88
C LYS A 332 15.27 -15.05 10.97
N LEU A 333 14.57 -15.14 9.84
CA LEU A 333 13.33 -15.90 9.73
C LEU A 333 13.62 -17.40 9.57
N GLU A 334 12.66 -18.25 9.91
CA GLU A 334 12.69 -19.64 9.47
C GLU A 334 12.59 -19.72 7.94
N ASP A 335 13.31 -20.66 7.32
CA ASP A 335 13.43 -20.72 5.85
C ASP A 335 12.07 -20.86 5.15
N MET A 336 11.14 -21.60 5.74
CA MET A 336 9.77 -21.74 5.22
C MET A 336 9.00 -20.41 5.30
N ASP A 337 9.13 -19.67 6.40
CA ASP A 337 8.45 -18.37 6.54
C ASP A 337 9.06 -17.32 5.62
N PHE A 338 10.39 -17.26 5.56
CA PHE A 338 11.11 -16.40 4.63
C PHE A 338 10.69 -16.68 3.18
N GLY A 339 10.62 -17.96 2.77
CA GLY A 339 10.17 -18.36 1.44
C GLY A 339 8.74 -17.92 1.13
N ARG A 340 7.81 -18.03 2.09
CA ARG A 340 6.42 -17.54 1.94
C ARG A 340 6.38 -16.03 1.77
N ARG A 341 7.07 -15.26 2.62
CA ARG A 341 7.10 -13.79 2.51
C ARG A 341 7.77 -13.33 1.23
N LEU A 342 8.84 -13.99 0.79
CA LEU A 342 9.52 -13.73 -0.48
C LEU A 342 8.61 -14.00 -1.69
N ALA A 343 7.76 -15.03 -1.62
CA ALA A 343 6.77 -15.30 -2.67
C ALA A 343 5.74 -14.17 -2.78
N ILE A 344 5.23 -13.67 -1.65
CA ILE A 344 4.33 -12.50 -1.62
C ILE A 344 5.00 -11.28 -2.24
N GLU A 345 6.28 -11.03 -1.93
CA GLU A 345 6.99 -9.91 -2.53
C GLU A 345 7.16 -10.05 -4.05
N ARG A 346 7.40 -11.27 -4.56
CA ARG A 346 7.50 -11.53 -6.00
C ARG A 346 6.14 -11.40 -6.71
N GLU A 347 5.05 -11.74 -6.03
CA GLU A 347 3.68 -11.50 -6.53
C GLU A 347 3.40 -10.01 -6.64
N LEU A 348 3.79 -9.23 -5.62
CA LEU A 348 3.70 -7.77 -5.63
C LEU A 348 4.44 -7.10 -6.80
N ASP A 349 5.58 -7.65 -7.21
CA ASP A 349 6.33 -7.14 -8.37
C ASP A 349 5.64 -7.43 -9.71
N ARG A 350 4.89 -8.53 -9.82
CA ARG A 350 4.23 -8.96 -11.06
C ARG A 350 2.94 -8.20 -11.34
N ASP A 351 2.15 -7.95 -10.30
CA ASP A 351 0.79 -7.44 -10.47
C ASP A 351 0.73 -5.92 -10.68
N TYR A 352 1.83 -5.19 -10.47
CA TYR A 352 1.74 -3.74 -10.28
C TYR A 352 2.86 -2.88 -10.89
N SER A 353 3.56 -3.35 -11.92
CA SER A 353 4.40 -2.47 -12.77
C SER A 353 3.52 -1.55 -13.64
N GLY A 354 2.84 -0.59 -13.01
CA GLY A 354 1.96 0.39 -13.67
C GLY A 354 1.42 1.47 -12.71
N PRO A 355 0.80 2.53 -13.24
CA PRO A 355 0.00 3.48 -12.46
C PRO A 355 -1.13 2.73 -11.73
N GLY A 356 -1.18 2.76 -10.39
CA GLY A 356 -2.24 2.11 -9.60
C GLY A 356 -1.83 0.91 -8.72
N GLY A 357 -0.53 0.65 -8.58
CA GLY A 357 -0.01 -0.46 -7.79
C GLY A 357 -0.26 -0.41 -6.28
N ALA A 358 -0.58 -1.55 -5.64
CA ALA A 358 -0.72 -1.61 -4.17
C ALA A 358 0.54 -1.11 -3.43
N LEU A 359 1.73 -1.40 -3.97
CA LEU A 359 3.01 -0.89 -3.47
C LEU A 359 3.16 0.64 -3.58
N ARG A 360 2.39 1.33 -4.42
CA ARG A 360 2.42 2.82 -4.48
C ARG A 360 1.83 3.46 -3.23
N THR A 361 1.08 2.72 -2.42
CA THR A 361 0.65 3.20 -1.11
C THR A 361 1.72 3.00 -0.04
N ALA A 362 2.79 2.25 -0.32
CA ALA A 362 3.85 2.04 0.65
C ALA A 362 4.61 3.33 0.93
N ASN A 363 4.86 3.61 2.21
CA ASN A 363 5.56 4.82 2.62
C ASN A 363 6.63 4.55 3.68
N ALA A 364 7.43 5.58 3.91
CA ALA A 364 8.30 5.70 5.07
C ALA A 364 7.81 6.88 5.93
N VAL A 365 7.93 6.76 7.25
CA VAL A 365 7.58 7.82 8.20
C VAL A 365 8.77 8.14 9.09
N TRP A 366 8.94 9.42 9.41
CA TRP A 366 9.95 9.88 10.36
C TRP A 366 9.38 9.90 11.76
N ASP A 367 10.25 9.67 12.75
CA ASP A 367 9.93 10.02 14.13
C ASP A 367 9.96 11.55 14.33
N GLU A 368 9.36 12.05 15.40
CA GLU A 368 9.29 13.47 15.76
C GLU A 368 10.66 14.12 15.92
N SER A 369 11.71 13.36 16.25
CA SER A 369 13.07 13.89 16.33
C SER A 369 13.74 14.07 14.96
N GLY A 370 13.24 13.39 13.93
CA GLY A 370 13.84 13.35 12.59
C GLY A 370 15.11 12.51 12.48
N ASN A 371 15.43 11.69 13.49
CA ASN A 371 16.64 10.84 13.49
C ASN A 371 16.35 9.37 13.17
N MET A 372 15.09 8.96 13.27
CA MET A 372 14.64 7.60 13.00
C MET A 372 13.72 7.59 11.79
N LEU A 373 14.02 6.70 10.85
CA LEU A 373 13.18 6.43 9.70
C LEU A 373 12.52 5.06 9.87
N ILE A 374 11.22 4.99 9.62
CA ILE A 374 10.40 3.81 9.86
C ILE A 374 9.71 3.43 8.54
N TYR A 375 9.89 2.19 8.09
CA TYR A 375 9.30 1.71 6.83
C TYR A 375 9.09 0.19 6.85
N ALA A 376 8.10 -0.27 6.07
CA ALA A 376 7.71 -1.67 6.02
C ALA A 376 8.54 -2.46 4.99
N THR A 377 9.02 -3.64 5.39
CA THR A 377 9.88 -4.55 4.61
C THR A 377 9.34 -5.98 4.67
N LEU A 378 10.00 -6.89 3.95
CA LEU A 378 9.73 -8.34 4.04
C LEU A 378 9.83 -8.88 5.48
N LEU A 379 10.75 -8.35 6.30
CA LEU A 379 10.97 -8.83 7.68
C LEU A 379 9.94 -8.28 8.68
N GLY A 380 9.14 -7.29 8.31
CA GLY A 380 8.34 -6.47 9.23
C GLY A 380 8.66 -4.99 9.05
N ILE A 381 8.36 -4.17 10.05
CA ILE A 381 8.54 -2.72 9.99
C ILE A 381 9.88 -2.35 10.64
N LYS A 382 10.85 -1.94 9.83
CA LYS A 382 12.18 -1.54 10.32
C LYS A 382 12.14 -0.13 10.88
N VAL A 383 12.84 0.06 11.99
CA VAL A 383 13.20 1.37 12.55
C VAL A 383 14.70 1.54 12.35
N VAL A 384 15.09 2.53 11.56
CA VAL A 384 16.48 2.80 11.20
C VAL A 384 16.92 4.12 11.81
N ASN A 385 17.99 4.08 12.59
CA ASN A 385 18.66 5.29 13.05
C ASN A 385 19.52 5.84 11.91
N THR A 386 19.16 7.01 11.40
CA THR A 386 19.80 7.66 10.25
C THR A 386 21.12 8.37 10.60
N VAL A 387 21.43 8.50 11.90
CA VAL A 387 22.70 9.02 12.40
C VAL A 387 23.72 7.90 12.52
N THR A 388 23.33 6.75 13.09
CA THR A 388 24.23 5.61 13.29
C THR A 388 24.24 4.62 12.13
N ASN A 389 23.30 4.75 11.18
CA ASN A 389 23.08 3.84 10.05
C ASN A 389 22.82 2.40 10.48
N LYS A 390 21.98 2.22 11.51
CA LYS A 390 21.65 0.90 12.05
C LYS A 390 20.17 0.71 12.15
N VAL A 391 19.71 -0.50 11.84
CA VAL A 391 18.38 -0.95 12.23
C VAL A 391 18.41 -1.15 13.75
N VAL A 392 17.63 -0.34 14.45
CA VAL A 392 17.55 -0.35 15.92
C VAL A 392 16.39 -1.22 16.41
N ARG A 393 15.37 -1.45 15.56
CA ARG A 393 14.22 -2.28 15.87
C ARG A 393 13.56 -2.84 14.62
N VAL A 394 12.91 -3.99 14.74
CA VAL A 394 11.97 -4.54 13.76
C VAL A 394 10.65 -4.81 14.47
N ILE A 395 9.62 -4.04 14.15
CA ILE A 395 8.26 -4.13 14.72
C ILE A 395 7.44 -5.09 13.84
N GLY A 396 6.57 -5.89 14.45
CA GLY A 396 5.71 -6.81 13.69
C GLY A 396 6.45 -7.97 13.03
N LYS A 397 7.64 -8.33 13.51
CA LYS A 397 8.48 -9.38 12.91
C LYS A 397 7.83 -10.78 12.98
N ASP A 398 6.99 -11.01 13.97
CA ASP A 398 6.27 -12.27 14.19
C ASP A 398 4.94 -12.35 13.41
N GLU A 399 4.57 -11.29 12.69
CA GLU A 399 3.38 -11.26 11.85
C GLU A 399 3.72 -11.65 10.41
N SER A 400 2.91 -12.53 9.81
CA SER A 400 3.07 -12.95 8.41
C SER A 400 2.47 -11.94 7.42
N LEU A 401 1.98 -10.79 7.91
CA LEU A 401 1.31 -9.76 7.12
C LEU A 401 2.34 -8.89 6.40
N ARG A 402 2.07 -8.57 5.13
CA ARG A 402 2.85 -7.57 4.39
C ARG A 402 2.27 -6.17 4.61
N PHE A 403 2.84 -5.44 5.57
CA PHE A 403 2.45 -4.05 5.86
C PHE A 403 2.85 -3.11 4.72
N LEU A 404 2.11 -2.02 4.48
CA LEU A 404 2.37 -1.11 3.35
C LEU A 404 2.42 0.36 3.79
N ASN A 405 1.25 0.95 4.08
CA ASN A 405 1.15 2.36 4.45
C ASN A 405 1.21 2.49 5.98
N LEU A 406 2.01 3.42 6.49
CA LEU A 406 2.33 3.64 7.90
C LEU A 406 1.94 5.06 8.33
N ALA A 407 1.49 5.18 9.58
CA ALA A 407 1.33 6.46 10.28
C ALA A 407 1.77 6.32 11.74
N LEU A 408 2.48 7.32 12.26
CA LEU A 408 3.04 7.29 13.61
C LEU A 408 2.39 8.36 14.50
N PHE A 409 2.12 7.98 15.74
CA PHE A 409 1.78 8.88 16.83
C PHE A 409 2.77 8.69 17.98
N GLN A 410 3.41 9.75 18.45
CA GLN A 410 4.35 9.70 19.58
C GLN A 410 3.90 10.51 20.80
N GLY A 411 2.66 11.02 20.77
CA GLY A 411 2.11 11.87 21.81
C GLY A 411 2.62 13.31 21.72
N ALA A 412 1.72 14.28 21.84
CA ALA A 412 2.14 15.67 21.92
C ALA A 412 3.06 15.87 23.13
N PRO A 413 4.16 16.66 23.03
CA PRO A 413 4.74 17.24 24.23
C PRO A 413 3.64 18.12 24.83
N GLY A 414 3.04 17.66 25.93
CA GLY A 414 2.11 18.47 26.69
C GLY A 414 2.74 19.84 26.90
N LYS A 415 1.98 20.92 26.66
CA LYS A 415 2.40 22.29 26.96
C LYS A 415 2.63 22.43 28.46
N GLN A 416 3.77 21.96 28.95
CA GLN A 416 4.30 22.22 30.26
C GLN A 416 5.81 22.10 30.14
N ILE A 417 6.49 23.21 30.37
CA ILE A 417 7.95 23.28 30.49
C ILE A 417 8.32 22.41 31.70
N GLN A 418 8.60 21.14 31.46
CA GLN A 418 9.35 20.34 32.43
C GLN A 418 10.80 20.84 32.33
N THR A 419 11.21 21.65 33.31
CA THR A 419 12.64 21.87 33.56
C THR A 419 13.32 20.51 33.69
N LEU A 420 14.56 20.35 33.22
CA LEU A 420 15.34 19.10 33.37
C LEU A 420 15.33 18.53 34.79
N ALA A 421 15.22 19.39 35.82
CA ALA A 421 15.09 19.00 37.22
C ALA A 421 13.74 18.34 37.58
N MET A 422 12.63 18.71 36.92
CA MET A 422 11.30 18.11 37.12
C MET A 422 11.20 16.73 36.48
N ALA A 423 11.81 16.54 35.30
CA ALA A 423 11.89 15.23 34.63
C ALA A 423 12.77 14.21 35.39
N ALA A 424 13.74 14.68 36.18
CA ALA A 424 14.58 13.84 37.04
C ALA A 424 13.94 13.46 38.38
N SER A 425 12.79 14.05 38.74
CA SER A 425 12.10 13.74 40.00
C SER A 425 11.22 12.49 39.83
N ALA A 426 11.39 11.49 40.70
CA ALA A 426 10.64 10.23 40.70
C ALA A 426 9.21 10.41 41.26
N ASN A 427 8.50 11.45 40.81
CA ASN A 427 7.15 11.76 41.28
C ASN A 427 6.11 10.93 40.50
N PRO A 428 5.36 10.01 41.15
CA PRO A 428 4.44 9.09 40.46
C PRO A 428 3.33 9.79 39.65
N LEU A 429 2.85 10.95 40.11
CA LEU A 429 1.80 11.73 39.42
C LEU A 429 2.31 12.43 38.15
N LEU A 430 3.61 12.73 38.06
CA LEU A 430 4.24 13.23 36.84
C LEU A 430 4.52 12.08 35.86
N GLN A 431 4.76 10.86 36.37
CA GLN A 431 4.96 9.67 35.56
C GLN A 431 3.66 9.21 34.88
N GLU A 432 2.51 9.19 35.58
CA GLU A 432 1.20 8.86 34.98
C GLU A 432 0.77 9.89 33.91
N LYS A 433 1.03 11.18 34.11
CA LYS A 433 0.78 12.21 33.08
C LYS A 433 1.80 12.20 31.93
N ALA A 434 2.95 11.54 32.11
CA ALA A 434 4.01 11.42 31.11
C ALA A 434 3.92 10.10 30.32
N THR A 435 2.99 9.20 30.64
CA THR A 435 2.75 7.97 29.88
C THR A 435 2.24 8.31 28.49
N ARG A 436 3.16 8.61 27.58
CA ARG A 436 2.89 8.66 26.15
C ARG A 436 2.69 7.22 25.69
N ASP A 437 1.59 6.96 24.99
CA ASP A 437 1.32 5.71 24.29
C ASP A 437 1.71 5.88 22.81
N PRO A 438 3.00 5.72 22.45
CA PRO A 438 3.41 5.83 21.06
C PRO A 438 2.81 4.66 20.29
N THR A 439 2.02 4.97 19.28
CA THR A 439 1.31 3.98 18.48
C THR A 439 1.70 4.13 17.02
N LEU A 440 2.07 3.02 16.41
CA LEU A 440 2.25 2.91 14.97
C LEU A 440 1.01 2.24 14.38
N PHE A 441 0.44 2.90 13.38
CA PHE A 441 -0.69 2.43 12.61
C PHE A 441 -0.20 1.99 11.24
N CYS A 442 -0.75 0.89 10.72
CA CYS A 442 -0.41 0.45 9.37
C CYS A 442 -1.53 -0.31 8.66
N THR A 443 -1.52 -0.23 7.33
CA THR A 443 -2.31 -1.12 6.46
C THR A 443 -1.51 -2.35 6.08
N ALA A 444 -2.19 -3.41 5.62
CA ALA A 444 -1.54 -4.59 5.06
C ALA A 444 -2.16 -4.99 3.72
N LEU A 445 -1.35 -5.63 2.87
CA LEU A 445 -1.74 -6.06 1.53
C LEU A 445 -3.02 -6.91 1.55
N ASN A 446 -4.02 -6.50 0.77
CA ASN A 446 -5.30 -7.20 0.58
C ASN A 446 -6.04 -7.48 1.91
N LYS A 447 -5.92 -6.56 2.88
CA LYS A 447 -6.64 -6.63 4.14
C LYS A 447 -7.58 -5.44 4.31
N ALA A 448 -8.85 -5.74 4.60
CA ALA A 448 -9.86 -4.77 5.01
C ALA A 448 -9.71 -4.38 6.50
N ARG A 449 -8.47 -4.19 6.96
CA ARG A 449 -8.12 -3.85 8.34
C ARG A 449 -6.88 -2.98 8.40
N PHE A 450 -6.82 -2.09 9.39
CA PHE A 450 -5.57 -1.50 9.85
C PHE A 450 -5.17 -2.08 11.20
N TYR A 451 -3.87 -2.04 11.48
CA TYR A 451 -3.23 -2.66 12.63
C TYR A 451 -2.53 -1.62 13.48
N MET A 452 -2.47 -1.87 14.78
CA MET A 452 -1.87 -0.99 15.78
C MET A 452 -0.77 -1.72 16.54
N PHE A 453 0.40 -1.09 16.59
CA PHE A 453 1.55 -1.50 17.37
C PHE A 453 1.79 -0.48 18.48
N GLY A 454 1.88 -0.95 19.71
CA GLY A 454 2.14 -0.15 20.91
C GLY A 454 3.47 -0.52 21.54
N ARG A 455 3.60 -0.22 22.84
CA ARG A 455 4.73 -0.65 23.65
C ARG A 455 4.41 -1.88 24.50
N GLY A 456 5.42 -2.69 24.75
CA GLY A 456 5.40 -3.85 25.63
C GLY A 456 4.99 -5.15 24.94
N ALA A 457 5.21 -6.25 25.65
CA ALA A 457 4.67 -7.55 25.28
C ALA A 457 3.15 -7.50 25.46
N VAL A 458 2.42 -7.65 24.36
CA VAL A 458 0.97 -7.77 24.39
C VAL A 458 0.66 -9.10 25.06
N GLU A 459 -0.06 -9.11 26.19
CA GLU A 459 -0.65 -10.34 26.72
C GLU A 459 -1.46 -11.00 25.60
N GLU A 460 -1.45 -12.34 25.51
CA GLU A 460 -2.24 -13.10 24.53
C GLU A 460 -3.74 -12.91 24.80
N SER A 461 -4.26 -11.75 24.42
CA SER A 461 -5.66 -11.44 24.37
C SER A 461 -6.26 -12.16 23.18
N THR A 462 -7.34 -12.90 23.41
CA THR A 462 -8.14 -13.54 22.35
C THR A 462 -8.92 -12.53 21.49
N ASP A 463 -8.92 -11.24 21.87
CA ASP A 463 -9.71 -10.17 21.25
C ASP A 463 -8.83 -9.04 20.65
N ARG A 464 -7.78 -9.43 19.89
CA ARG A 464 -6.94 -8.46 19.16
C ARG A 464 -7.65 -7.87 17.94
N ASP A 465 -8.59 -8.60 17.37
CA ASP A 465 -9.25 -8.26 16.12
C ASP A 465 -10.67 -7.74 16.35
N VAL A 466 -10.84 -6.42 16.26
CA VAL A 466 -12.12 -5.78 16.55
C VAL A 466 -13.02 -5.82 15.32
N TYR A 467 -14.19 -6.44 15.48
CA TYR A 467 -15.30 -6.39 14.53
C TYR A 467 -16.20 -5.18 14.85
N ASN A 468 -15.74 -3.99 14.49
CA ASN A 468 -16.45 -2.72 14.71
C ASN A 468 -17.47 -2.37 13.62
N GLU A 469 -17.57 -3.17 12.56
CA GLU A 469 -18.60 -3.02 11.54
C GLU A 469 -19.70 -4.06 11.77
N ARG A 470 -20.94 -3.59 11.91
CA ARG A 470 -22.14 -4.42 11.78
C ARG A 470 -22.69 -4.15 10.37
N PRO A 471 -23.12 -5.16 9.59
CA PRO A 471 -23.76 -4.91 8.30
C PRO A 471 -24.94 -3.94 8.50
N THR A 472 -24.90 -2.80 7.83
CA THR A 472 -25.92 -1.76 7.96
C THR A 472 -27.05 -2.01 6.97
N ALA A 473 -28.28 -1.61 7.29
CA ALA A 473 -29.42 -1.76 6.37
C ALA A 473 -29.22 -1.01 5.03
N GLU A 474 -28.41 0.06 5.01
CA GLU A 474 -28.00 0.77 3.80
C GLU A 474 -27.13 -0.10 2.87
N ASP A 475 -26.44 -1.12 3.41
CA ASP A 475 -25.71 -2.11 2.61
C ASP A 475 -26.64 -2.98 1.77
N HIS A 476 -27.94 -3.06 2.07
CA HIS A 476 -28.90 -3.74 1.19
C HIS A 476 -29.34 -2.90 -0.02
N VAL A 477 -29.23 -1.58 0.05
CA VAL A 477 -29.70 -0.68 -1.02
C VAL A 477 -28.58 -0.38 -2.02
N VAL A 478 -27.33 -0.30 -1.54
CA VAL A 478 -26.16 -0.03 -2.40
C VAL A 478 -25.62 -1.30 -3.08
N VAL A 479 -25.90 -2.48 -2.53
CA VAL A 479 -25.53 -3.79 -3.13
C VAL A 479 -26.34 -4.12 -4.40
N ALA A 480 -27.38 -3.34 -4.71
CA ALA A 480 -28.20 -3.57 -5.91
C ALA A 480 -27.50 -3.18 -7.24
N GLU A 481 -26.43 -2.37 -7.23
CA GLU A 481 -25.87 -1.82 -8.49
C GLU A 481 -24.37 -1.98 -8.74
N GLN A 482 -23.60 -2.69 -7.92
CA GLN A 482 -22.27 -3.19 -8.36
C GLN A 482 -21.97 -4.59 -7.79
N PRO A 483 -21.52 -5.54 -8.62
CA PRO A 483 -21.25 -6.89 -8.16
C PRO A 483 -19.92 -6.90 -7.40
N ALA A 484 -19.99 -7.01 -6.07
CA ALA A 484 -18.84 -7.45 -5.29
C ALA A 484 -18.45 -8.86 -5.77
N LYS A 485 -17.16 -9.08 -6.09
CA LYS A 485 -16.60 -10.43 -6.28
C LYS A 485 -16.71 -11.21 -4.97
N LYS A 486 -17.88 -11.81 -4.73
CA LYS A 486 -18.05 -12.87 -3.73
C LYS A 486 -17.08 -13.98 -4.09
N ALA A 487 -16.35 -14.50 -3.10
CA ALA A 487 -15.66 -15.76 -3.25
C ALA A 487 -16.68 -16.78 -3.76
N LEU A 488 -16.41 -17.33 -4.94
CA LEU A 488 -17.28 -18.33 -5.55
C LEU A 488 -17.27 -19.59 -4.68
N PRO A 489 -18.44 -20.19 -4.39
CA PRO A 489 -18.54 -21.44 -3.66
C PRO A 489 -17.61 -22.54 -4.19
N THR A 490 -17.04 -23.32 -3.27
CA THR A 490 -16.07 -24.37 -3.59
C THR A 490 -16.66 -25.77 -3.57
N ALA A 491 -17.93 -25.92 -3.21
CA ALA A 491 -18.62 -27.21 -3.17
C ALA A 491 -20.09 -27.05 -3.60
N ALA A 492 -20.64 -28.14 -4.14
CA ALA A 492 -22.06 -28.28 -4.43
C ALA A 492 -22.45 -29.75 -4.39
N THR A 493 -23.74 -30.02 -4.20
CA THR A 493 -24.30 -31.37 -4.19
C THR A 493 -25.42 -31.45 -5.23
N ILE A 494 -25.26 -32.35 -6.20
CA ILE A 494 -26.26 -32.64 -7.24
C ILE A 494 -27.18 -33.73 -6.70
N HIS A 495 -28.42 -33.37 -6.38
CA HIS A 495 -29.45 -34.33 -5.98
C HIS A 495 -30.06 -34.95 -7.23
N THR A 496 -29.94 -36.26 -7.42
CA THR A 496 -30.53 -36.98 -8.56
C THR A 496 -31.63 -37.92 -8.09
N ASN A 497 -32.46 -38.41 -9.02
CA ASN A 497 -33.43 -39.48 -8.71
C ASN A 497 -32.78 -40.84 -8.37
N MET A 498 -31.46 -40.97 -8.51
CA MET A 498 -30.68 -42.16 -8.16
C MET A 498 -29.78 -41.98 -6.93
N GLY A 499 -29.78 -40.79 -6.31
CA GLY A 499 -28.95 -40.43 -5.15
C GLY A 499 -28.18 -39.12 -5.33
N ASP A 500 -27.37 -38.77 -4.33
CA ASP A 500 -26.65 -37.50 -4.29
C ASP A 500 -25.20 -37.63 -4.78
N ILE A 501 -24.73 -36.68 -5.59
CA ILE A 501 -23.35 -36.58 -6.07
C ILE A 501 -22.72 -35.31 -5.51
N HIS A 502 -21.72 -35.46 -4.65
CA HIS A 502 -21.02 -34.34 -4.02
C HIS A 502 -19.85 -33.91 -4.90
N ILE A 503 -19.80 -32.64 -5.30
CA ILE A 503 -18.78 -32.10 -6.19
C ILE A 503 -17.99 -30.98 -5.51
N LYS A 504 -16.66 -31.03 -5.70
CA LYS A 504 -15.75 -29.94 -5.36
C LYS A 504 -15.50 -29.09 -6.61
N LEU A 505 -15.69 -27.79 -6.48
CA LEU A 505 -15.52 -26.81 -7.57
C LEU A 505 -14.16 -26.12 -7.47
N PHE A 506 -13.64 -25.67 -8.61
CA PHE A 506 -12.32 -25.04 -8.74
C PHE A 506 -12.42 -23.58 -9.20
N PRO A 507 -12.98 -22.66 -8.38
CA PRO A 507 -13.15 -21.26 -8.78
C PRO A 507 -11.84 -20.51 -9.03
N HIS A 508 -10.72 -21.03 -8.54
CA HIS A 508 -9.38 -20.50 -8.80
C HIS A 508 -8.81 -20.91 -10.17
N LEU A 509 -9.32 -21.99 -10.77
CA LEU A 509 -8.88 -22.49 -12.09
C LEU A 509 -9.83 -22.05 -13.20
N ALA A 510 -11.14 -22.08 -12.92
CA ALA A 510 -12.19 -21.76 -13.88
C ALA A 510 -13.27 -20.86 -13.24
N PRO A 511 -12.95 -19.60 -12.87
CA PRO A 511 -13.87 -18.71 -12.18
C PRO A 511 -15.19 -18.48 -12.94
N LYS A 512 -15.15 -18.21 -14.24
CA LYS A 512 -16.39 -17.95 -15.02
C LYS A 512 -17.25 -19.20 -15.13
N THR A 513 -16.63 -20.36 -15.36
CA THR A 513 -17.34 -21.63 -15.49
C THR A 513 -18.02 -22.02 -14.17
N VAL A 514 -17.33 -21.80 -13.04
CA VAL A 514 -17.87 -22.05 -11.71
C VAL A 514 -18.97 -21.05 -11.36
N GLU A 515 -18.80 -19.76 -11.68
CA GLU A 515 -19.84 -18.73 -11.52
C GLU A 515 -21.11 -19.07 -12.29
N ASN A 516 -20.96 -19.46 -13.56
CA ASN A 516 -22.04 -19.89 -14.43
C ASN A 516 -22.80 -21.09 -13.83
N PHE A 517 -22.09 -22.16 -13.49
CA PHE A 517 -22.68 -23.37 -12.92
C PHE A 517 -23.44 -23.10 -11.61
N ILE A 518 -22.82 -22.35 -10.69
CA ILE A 518 -23.42 -22.05 -9.37
C ILE A 518 -24.65 -21.16 -9.51
N THR A 519 -24.59 -20.18 -10.40
CA THR A 519 -25.70 -19.24 -10.58
C THR A 519 -26.88 -19.95 -11.24
N HIS A 520 -26.65 -20.81 -12.24
CA HIS A 520 -27.69 -21.70 -12.77
C HIS A 520 -28.27 -22.62 -11.70
N ALA A 521 -27.43 -23.24 -10.87
CA ALA A 521 -27.88 -24.09 -9.76
C ALA A 521 -28.79 -23.32 -8.78
N ARG A 522 -28.37 -22.14 -8.34
CA ARG A 522 -29.16 -21.28 -7.43
C ARG A 522 -30.48 -20.79 -8.03
N ASN A 523 -30.48 -20.51 -9.35
CA ASN A 523 -31.69 -20.11 -10.07
C ASN A 523 -32.63 -21.29 -10.35
N GLY A 524 -32.27 -22.52 -9.95
CA GLY A 524 -33.04 -23.71 -10.23
C GLY A 524 -33.05 -24.11 -11.70
N TYR A 525 -32.12 -23.60 -12.51
CA TYR A 525 -32.02 -23.87 -13.95
C TYR A 525 -31.80 -25.36 -14.24
N TYR A 526 -31.08 -26.05 -13.35
CA TYR A 526 -30.82 -27.50 -13.47
C TYR A 526 -31.91 -28.37 -12.82
N ASN A 527 -32.97 -27.79 -12.24
CA ASN A 527 -34.01 -28.56 -11.57
C ASN A 527 -34.82 -29.37 -12.59
N ASN A 528 -34.90 -30.68 -12.36
CA ASN A 528 -35.48 -31.69 -13.25
C ASN A 528 -34.80 -31.84 -14.62
N VAL A 529 -33.58 -31.32 -14.79
CA VAL A 529 -32.81 -31.50 -16.03
C VAL A 529 -32.23 -32.92 -16.08
N ILE A 530 -32.36 -33.58 -17.24
CA ILE A 530 -31.92 -34.96 -17.44
C ILE A 530 -30.43 -35.06 -17.81
N PHE A 531 -29.83 -36.20 -17.47
CA PHE A 531 -28.61 -36.67 -18.15
C PHE A 531 -29.02 -37.26 -19.50
N HIS A 532 -29.05 -36.41 -20.53
CA HIS A 532 -29.55 -36.78 -21.86
C HIS A 532 -28.59 -37.70 -22.62
N ARG A 533 -27.34 -37.83 -22.18
CA ARG A 533 -26.33 -38.69 -22.78
C ARG A 533 -25.45 -39.35 -21.73
N VAL A 534 -25.40 -40.68 -21.74
CA VAL A 534 -24.64 -41.51 -20.80
C VAL A 534 -23.85 -42.55 -21.58
N ILE A 535 -22.51 -42.45 -21.53
CA ILE A 535 -21.63 -43.38 -22.23
C ILE A 535 -20.81 -44.17 -21.23
N LYS A 536 -21.02 -45.48 -21.22
CA LYS A 536 -20.30 -46.42 -20.36
C LYS A 536 -18.79 -46.36 -20.61
N LYS A 537 -18.02 -46.28 -19.52
CA LYS A 537 -16.56 -46.07 -19.47
C LYS A 537 -16.11 -44.79 -20.15
N PHE A 538 -16.93 -43.75 -20.12
CA PHE A 538 -16.56 -42.45 -20.65
C PHE A 538 -17.07 -41.31 -19.77
N MET A 539 -18.37 -40.97 -19.86
CA MET A 539 -18.91 -39.79 -19.17
C MET A 539 -20.44 -39.79 -19.09
N LEU A 540 -20.96 -38.99 -18.16
CA LEU A 540 -22.36 -38.63 -17.99
C LEU A 540 -22.53 -37.15 -18.36
N GLN A 541 -23.35 -36.81 -19.35
CA GLN A 541 -23.57 -35.43 -19.81
C GLN A 541 -24.98 -34.96 -19.51
N GLY A 542 -25.08 -33.74 -18.99
CA GLY A 542 -26.32 -33.08 -18.61
C GLY A 542 -26.22 -31.55 -18.74
N GLY A 543 -27.20 -30.84 -18.19
CA GLY A 543 -27.20 -29.38 -18.16
C GLY A 543 -27.85 -28.69 -19.37
N ASP A 544 -28.56 -29.44 -20.20
CA ASP A 544 -29.44 -28.90 -21.26
C ASP A 544 -30.91 -28.97 -20.82
N PRO A 545 -31.60 -27.84 -20.57
CA PRO A 545 -33.01 -27.83 -20.18
C PRO A 545 -33.96 -28.47 -21.19
N SER A 546 -33.59 -28.48 -22.47
CA SER A 546 -34.39 -29.14 -23.52
C SER A 546 -34.21 -30.65 -23.54
N GLY A 547 -33.14 -31.17 -22.92
CA GLY A 547 -32.81 -32.60 -22.92
C GLY A 547 -32.50 -33.17 -24.32
N THR A 548 -32.12 -32.32 -25.28
CA THR A 548 -31.83 -32.72 -26.67
C THR A 548 -30.33 -32.84 -26.96
N GLY A 549 -29.49 -32.22 -26.11
CA GLY A 549 -28.05 -32.06 -26.30
C GLY A 549 -27.68 -30.83 -27.15
N MET A 550 -28.66 -30.11 -27.70
CA MET A 550 -28.45 -28.92 -28.55
C MET A 550 -28.82 -27.61 -27.86
N GLY A 551 -29.44 -27.67 -26.67
CA GLY A 551 -29.87 -26.49 -25.93
C GLY A 551 -28.94 -26.10 -24.79
N GLY A 552 -29.31 -25.05 -24.07
CA GLY A 552 -28.54 -24.50 -22.97
C GLY A 552 -27.89 -23.17 -23.32
N GLU A 553 -27.88 -22.26 -22.36
CA GLU A 553 -27.27 -20.93 -22.48
C GLU A 553 -26.56 -20.58 -21.18
N SER A 554 -25.50 -19.78 -21.22
CA SER A 554 -24.87 -19.29 -20.00
C SER A 554 -25.74 -18.26 -19.28
N ILE A 555 -25.38 -17.93 -18.04
CA ILE A 555 -26.01 -16.85 -17.27
C ILE A 555 -25.89 -15.47 -17.92
N TRP A 556 -25.04 -15.33 -18.93
CA TRP A 556 -24.85 -14.10 -19.71
C TRP A 556 -25.67 -14.08 -21.02
N GLY A 557 -26.52 -15.09 -21.27
CA GLY A 557 -27.43 -15.14 -22.42
C GLY A 557 -26.78 -15.58 -23.74
N GLY A 558 -25.64 -16.28 -23.67
CA GLY A 558 -24.92 -16.77 -24.85
C GLY A 558 -23.81 -17.76 -24.48
N GLU A 559 -22.85 -17.95 -25.39
CA GLU A 559 -21.64 -18.74 -25.15
C GLU A 559 -20.54 -17.92 -24.45
N PHE A 560 -19.61 -18.58 -23.74
CA PHE A 560 -18.46 -17.95 -23.10
C PHE A 560 -17.15 -18.72 -23.32
N GLU A 561 -16.02 -18.07 -23.04
CA GLU A 561 -14.68 -18.56 -23.35
C GLU A 561 -14.25 -19.81 -22.53
N ASP A 562 -13.23 -20.53 -23.02
CA ASP A 562 -12.61 -21.64 -22.30
C ASP A 562 -11.62 -21.16 -21.24
N GLU A 563 -11.60 -21.82 -20.07
CA GLU A 563 -10.67 -21.56 -18.96
C GLU A 563 -9.70 -22.74 -18.80
N ILE A 564 -8.83 -22.93 -19.79
CA ILE A 564 -7.88 -24.05 -19.82
C ILE A 564 -6.69 -23.78 -18.89
N SER A 565 -6.48 -24.65 -17.91
CA SER A 565 -5.35 -24.59 -16.98
C SER A 565 -4.46 -25.84 -17.10
N PRO A 566 -3.11 -25.71 -17.13
CA PRO A 566 -2.20 -26.86 -17.07
C PRO A 566 -2.33 -27.69 -15.78
N LEU A 567 -2.92 -27.12 -14.73
CA LEU A 567 -3.15 -27.76 -13.44
C LEU A 567 -4.45 -28.58 -13.41
N ALA A 568 -5.35 -28.38 -14.38
CA ALA A 568 -6.65 -29.04 -14.46
C ALA A 568 -6.68 -30.02 -15.63
N LYS A 569 -6.61 -31.33 -15.34
CA LYS A 569 -6.54 -32.39 -16.34
C LYS A 569 -7.57 -33.48 -16.09
N HIS A 570 -7.96 -34.18 -17.15
CA HIS A 570 -8.79 -35.37 -17.12
C HIS A 570 -7.94 -36.62 -16.81
N ASP A 571 -7.04 -36.51 -15.85
CA ASP A 571 -6.05 -37.54 -15.47
C ASP A 571 -6.68 -38.67 -14.64
N ARG A 572 -7.88 -38.45 -14.11
CA ARG A 572 -8.60 -39.35 -13.21
C ARG A 572 -10.10 -39.32 -13.51
N ALA A 573 -10.78 -40.39 -13.13
CA ALA A 573 -12.24 -40.47 -13.14
C ALA A 573 -12.87 -39.36 -12.28
N TYR A 574 -14.17 -39.15 -12.51
CA TYR A 574 -15.03 -38.23 -11.77
C TYR A 574 -14.70 -36.75 -11.97
N THR A 575 -13.98 -36.41 -13.03
CA THR A 575 -13.65 -35.01 -13.36
C THR A 575 -14.87 -34.34 -13.98
N LEU A 576 -15.18 -33.13 -13.52
CA LEU A 576 -16.32 -32.32 -13.96
C LEU A 576 -15.83 -31.23 -14.92
N SER A 577 -16.38 -31.22 -16.13
CA SER A 577 -15.94 -30.34 -17.22
C SER A 577 -17.10 -29.79 -18.03
N SER A 578 -16.91 -28.61 -18.63
CA SER A 578 -17.90 -27.97 -19.50
C SER A 578 -18.04 -28.71 -20.83
N ALA A 579 -19.28 -28.89 -21.30
CA ALA A 579 -19.55 -29.44 -22.61
C ALA A 579 -19.69 -28.29 -23.62
N ASN A 580 -18.81 -28.26 -24.63
CA ASN A 580 -18.76 -27.22 -25.65
C ASN A 580 -18.87 -27.84 -27.06
N ALA A 581 -19.28 -27.05 -28.05
CA ALA A 581 -19.37 -27.45 -29.46
C ALA A 581 -18.10 -27.12 -30.27
N GLY A 582 -17.06 -26.64 -29.59
CA GLY A 582 -15.82 -26.13 -30.16
C GLY A 582 -15.15 -25.14 -29.19
N PRO A 583 -13.95 -24.64 -29.52
CA PRO A 583 -13.25 -23.69 -28.67
C PRO A 583 -14.10 -22.44 -28.36
N ASN A 584 -14.15 -22.06 -27.08
CA ASN A 584 -14.87 -20.89 -26.55
C ASN A 584 -16.39 -20.90 -26.75
N THR A 585 -17.00 -22.09 -26.74
CA THR A 585 -18.46 -22.25 -26.89
C THR A 585 -19.11 -22.85 -25.63
N ASN A 586 -18.62 -22.45 -24.45
CA ASN A 586 -19.18 -22.94 -23.19
C ASN A 586 -20.56 -22.32 -22.94
N ALA A 587 -21.49 -23.11 -22.40
CA ALA A 587 -22.86 -22.68 -22.08
C ALA A 587 -23.29 -23.28 -20.72
N SER A 588 -24.47 -23.89 -20.63
CA SER A 588 -24.95 -24.52 -19.38
C SER A 588 -24.61 -26.01 -19.26
N GLN A 589 -24.25 -26.67 -20.38
CA GLN A 589 -24.02 -28.11 -20.40
C GLN A 589 -22.66 -28.49 -19.77
N PHE A 590 -22.64 -29.64 -19.09
CA PHE A 590 -21.44 -30.18 -18.47
C PHE A 590 -21.45 -31.71 -18.51
N PHE A 591 -20.29 -32.31 -18.27
CA PHE A 591 -20.17 -33.76 -18.12
C PHE A 591 -19.28 -34.15 -16.93
N ILE A 592 -19.56 -35.34 -16.39
CA ILE A 592 -18.77 -36.00 -15.35
C ILE A 592 -18.12 -37.23 -15.98
N THR A 593 -16.79 -37.31 -15.97
CA THR A 593 -16.09 -38.49 -16.52
C THR A 593 -16.19 -39.68 -15.57
N THR A 594 -16.24 -40.91 -16.10
CA THR A 594 -16.18 -42.13 -15.28
C THR A 594 -14.83 -42.84 -15.34
N VAL A 595 -13.96 -42.41 -16.26
CA VAL A 595 -12.57 -42.87 -16.43
C VAL A 595 -11.65 -41.67 -16.70
N ALA A 596 -10.33 -41.90 -16.73
CA ALA A 596 -9.39 -40.89 -17.20
C ALA A 596 -9.55 -40.67 -18.72
N THR A 597 -9.63 -39.41 -19.15
CA THR A 597 -9.85 -39.03 -20.55
C THR A 597 -8.87 -37.95 -21.03
N PRO A 598 -7.54 -38.19 -21.05
CA PRO A 598 -6.54 -37.16 -21.36
C PRO A 598 -6.67 -36.51 -22.75
N HIS A 599 -7.38 -37.15 -23.69
CA HIS A 599 -7.64 -36.62 -25.03
C HIS A 599 -8.59 -35.41 -25.05
N LEU A 600 -9.24 -35.12 -23.91
CA LEU A 600 -10.08 -33.93 -23.65
C LEU A 600 -9.29 -32.77 -23.05
N ASP A 601 -8.04 -33.00 -22.61
CA ASP A 601 -7.19 -31.94 -22.04
C ASP A 601 -6.93 -30.86 -23.09
N GLY A 602 -7.08 -29.61 -22.67
CA GLY A 602 -6.93 -28.45 -23.56
C GLY A 602 -8.10 -28.19 -24.51
N LYS A 603 -9.17 -29.01 -24.46
CA LYS A 603 -10.38 -28.84 -25.28
C LYS A 603 -11.63 -28.49 -24.45
N HIS A 604 -11.68 -28.95 -23.21
CA HIS A 604 -12.81 -28.71 -22.31
C HIS A 604 -12.32 -28.12 -20.99
N THR A 605 -13.04 -27.11 -20.51
CA THR A 605 -12.75 -26.45 -19.23
C THR A 605 -13.08 -27.38 -18.08
N VAL A 606 -12.05 -27.79 -17.33
CA VAL A 606 -12.20 -28.57 -16.08
C VAL A 606 -12.49 -27.61 -14.94
N PHE A 607 -13.67 -27.70 -14.33
CA PHE A 607 -14.11 -26.75 -13.30
C PHE A 607 -14.47 -27.41 -11.96
N GLY A 608 -14.38 -28.74 -11.86
CA GLY A 608 -14.56 -29.44 -10.60
C GLY A 608 -14.25 -30.94 -10.66
N ARG A 609 -14.61 -31.65 -9.58
CA ARG A 609 -14.50 -33.11 -9.48
C ARG A 609 -15.52 -33.66 -8.47
N ALA A 610 -16.12 -34.81 -8.75
CA ALA A 610 -16.95 -35.50 -7.76
C ALA A 610 -16.07 -36.10 -6.65
N THR A 611 -16.49 -35.91 -5.40
CA THR A 611 -15.77 -36.28 -4.18
C THR A 611 -16.56 -37.25 -3.30
N GLY A 612 -17.89 -37.35 -3.50
CA GLY A 612 -18.77 -38.29 -2.80
C GLY A 612 -19.96 -38.67 -3.70
N GLY A 613 -20.64 -39.78 -3.39
CA GLY A 613 -21.70 -40.32 -4.25
C GLY A 613 -21.16 -40.98 -5.53
N LEU A 614 -19.95 -41.54 -5.47
CA LEU A 614 -19.29 -42.12 -6.65
C LEU A 614 -20.00 -43.40 -7.13
N GLU A 615 -20.63 -44.12 -6.21
CA GLU A 615 -21.53 -45.23 -6.46
C GLU A 615 -22.78 -44.81 -7.24
N VAL A 616 -23.28 -43.58 -7.04
CA VAL A 616 -24.39 -43.01 -7.81
C VAL A 616 -23.93 -42.73 -9.23
N VAL A 617 -22.77 -42.09 -9.41
CA VAL A 617 -22.17 -41.87 -10.74
C VAL A 617 -22.02 -43.18 -11.51
N HIS A 618 -21.51 -44.23 -10.85
CA HIS A 618 -21.36 -45.55 -11.47
C HIS A 618 -22.69 -46.26 -11.72
N SER A 619 -23.72 -46.03 -10.89
CA SER A 619 -25.06 -46.57 -11.12
C SER A 619 -25.72 -45.92 -12.34
N ILE A 620 -25.59 -44.60 -12.46
CA ILE A 620 -26.06 -43.84 -13.63
C ILE A 620 -25.33 -44.30 -14.89
N GLU A 621 -24.01 -44.52 -14.83
CA GLU A 621 -23.22 -45.03 -15.96
C GLU A 621 -23.70 -46.38 -16.51
N ASN A 622 -24.32 -47.22 -15.67
CA ASN A 622 -24.73 -48.58 -16.03
C ASN A 622 -26.22 -48.69 -16.40
N VAL A 623 -26.96 -47.58 -16.50
CA VAL A 623 -28.34 -47.61 -17.00
C VAL A 623 -28.38 -48.05 -18.47
N ALA A 624 -29.47 -48.71 -18.86
CA ALA A 624 -29.65 -49.10 -20.26
C ALA A 624 -29.88 -47.85 -21.13
N THR A 625 -29.15 -47.74 -22.24
CA THR A 625 -29.24 -46.61 -23.18
C THR A 625 -29.71 -47.06 -24.56
N ASP A 626 -30.25 -46.13 -25.33
CA ASP A 626 -30.58 -46.34 -26.75
C ASP A 626 -29.34 -46.25 -27.66
N LYS A 627 -29.57 -46.24 -28.98
CA LYS A 627 -28.50 -46.14 -29.99
C LYS A 627 -27.77 -44.79 -30.00
N ASN A 628 -28.31 -43.76 -29.36
CA ASN A 628 -27.75 -42.41 -29.26
C ASN A 628 -27.16 -42.13 -27.87
N ASP A 629 -26.91 -43.18 -27.08
CA ASP A 629 -26.43 -43.09 -25.70
C ASP A 629 -27.41 -42.39 -24.74
N ARG A 630 -28.71 -42.30 -25.09
CA ARG A 630 -29.73 -41.71 -24.22
C ARG A 630 -30.29 -42.77 -23.27
N PRO A 631 -30.35 -42.53 -21.94
CA PRO A 631 -30.97 -43.47 -21.00
C PRO A 631 -32.42 -43.83 -21.38
N LEU A 632 -32.76 -45.13 -21.31
CA LEU A 632 -34.13 -45.62 -21.53
C LEU A 632 -35.05 -45.22 -20.39
N ASP A 633 -34.55 -45.31 -19.15
CA ASP A 633 -35.19 -44.78 -17.96
C ASP A 633 -34.59 -43.40 -17.63
N GLU A 634 -35.44 -42.42 -17.36
CA GLU A 634 -35.00 -41.04 -17.13
C GLU A 634 -34.14 -40.93 -15.86
N VAL A 635 -32.90 -40.48 -16.05
CA VAL A 635 -32.03 -40.04 -14.96
C VAL A 635 -32.03 -38.52 -14.95
N ARG A 636 -32.49 -37.92 -13.84
CA ARG A 636 -32.63 -36.46 -13.71
C ARG A 636 -32.00 -35.91 -12.45
N MET A 637 -31.50 -34.69 -12.57
CA MET A 637 -31.10 -33.83 -11.46
C MET A 637 -32.37 -33.22 -10.86
N VAL A 638 -32.73 -33.60 -9.64
CA VAL A 638 -33.87 -33.04 -8.91
C VAL A 638 -33.60 -31.59 -8.54
N SER A 639 -32.41 -31.32 -7.98
CA SER A 639 -31.92 -29.99 -7.66
C SER A 639 -30.41 -30.00 -7.45
N ILE A 640 -29.79 -28.82 -7.39
CA ILE A 640 -28.38 -28.68 -7.01
C ILE A 640 -28.29 -27.72 -5.84
N THR A 641 -27.76 -28.20 -4.72
CA THR A 641 -27.49 -27.39 -3.52
C THR A 641 -26.07 -26.85 -3.60
N VAL A 642 -25.88 -25.55 -3.41
CA VAL A 642 -24.56 -24.91 -3.43
C VAL A 642 -24.12 -24.60 -2.00
N GLU A 643 -22.88 -24.95 -1.65
CA GLU A 643 -22.32 -24.88 -0.29
C GLU A 643 -21.35 -23.72 -0.07
#